data_AF-A0A924WD04-F1
#
_entry.id   AF-A0A924WD04-F1
#
_cell.length_a   1.000
_cell.length_b   1.000
_cell.length_c   1.000
_cell.angle_alpha   90.00
_cell.angle_beta   90.00
_cell.angle_gamma   90.00
#
_symmetry.space_group_name_H-M   'P 1'
#
loop_
_entity.id
_entity.type
_entity.pdbx_description
1 polymer ?
#
loop_
_entity_poly.entity_id
_entity_poly.type
_entity_poly.pdbx_seq_one_letter_code
_entity_poly.pdbx_strand_id
1 'polypeptide(L)'
;MSNIRINLHHPLKREGTSRVVMLLQALTPSYFKLDDRSIQDLLVAAHRYAKNLSYFNELNQPDGDWAAFWEVESLTYLAVLASTDTVELRKKYEDIDLALAEALENFNPAKGKPSPVPGLYRDLLDTLFDMAKGLETMHGKLVQIKHPMQNMLLKIIKRDNQCDFDELEGALQRLVSLHKGGDDKLQHEQYNIFYTPDNRWGIPDRKRYDLIKPDAKLTREKLRALFITFFNAYLMIVHRGQQAFDAELALMDKPEDDTYRVVEPHVSLFLAFLRLFRHTQDSLNDLTEAQLSYYYENILCLHRRPAESDHVHLIFTLAKNFDQELIKKGTSLLGGKDKNGQPMFYETLQDWVVTQAQVTEVKTLFVAEKLSFNNDFDYSDYKKSLLTHLYSPDGKKSHRLFGDDGTYEEPEIGFVLASPQLWLQEGNRWIEISIDNIDDQIFSPQQRSLTHNLGVAVSTKKEWVSLEAPPLNDSTGGTNYDDKFFLASDFNAIATAIAPINTSNHYPAPPIQASYAIYQDLGTQKLKIQVFLPADFDALEPVEGNPMTTLPGIKIFLKKEVLITLKNPYQNLLSKNASTVNISVRAEGVSKSLIIQADSGVTDGTQQVLPFGATAPKGAKMYLGSKEALSKKLSGVRFK
;
A
#
# COMPACT_ATOMS: atom_id res chain seq x y z
N MET A 1 -1.71 -11.87 9.74
CA MET A 1 -1.23 -11.29 8.46
C MET A 1 -2.09 -10.09 8.12
N SER A 2 -1.49 -8.91 7.99
CA SER A 2 -2.15 -7.65 7.63
C SER A 2 -2.41 -7.59 6.12
N ASN A 3 -3.65 -7.84 5.70
CA ASN A 3 -4.06 -7.72 4.30
C ASN A 3 -4.36 -6.26 3.95
N ILE A 4 -3.34 -5.53 3.46
CA ILE A 4 -3.56 -4.27 2.75
C ILE A 4 -3.90 -4.63 1.29
N ARG A 5 -5.19 -4.65 0.96
CA ARG A 5 -5.67 -4.75 -0.42
C ARG A 5 -5.60 -3.38 -1.08
N ILE A 6 -4.70 -3.21 -2.03
CA ILE A 6 -4.67 -2.04 -2.92
C ILE A 6 -5.76 -2.25 -3.98
N ASN A 7 -6.87 -1.51 -3.87
CA ASN A 7 -7.94 -1.50 -4.86
C ASN A 7 -7.57 -0.55 -6.02
N LEU A 8 -6.94 -1.06 -7.07
CA LEU A 8 -6.88 -0.39 -8.37
C LEU A 8 -8.12 -0.81 -9.16
N HIS A 9 -9.11 0.08 -9.27
CA HIS A 9 -10.30 -0.15 -10.10
C HIS A 9 -9.92 -0.11 -11.59
N HIS A 10 -10.10 -1.24 -12.28
CA HIS A 10 -10.00 -1.35 -13.74
C HIS A 10 -11.06 -0.42 -14.40
N PRO A 11 -10.74 0.33 -15.47
CA PRO A 11 -11.63 1.33 -16.10
C PRO A 11 -12.86 0.73 -16.81
N LEU A 12 -13.04 -0.59 -16.75
CA LEU A 12 -14.23 -1.27 -17.26
C LEU A 12 -15.07 -1.67 -16.04
N LYS A 13 -16.10 -0.87 -15.73
CA LYS A 13 -17.16 -1.31 -14.81
C LYS A 13 -17.89 -2.50 -15.43
N ARG A 14 -17.46 -3.71 -15.06
CA ARG A 14 -18.28 -4.90 -15.26
C ARG A 14 -19.46 -4.80 -14.30
N GLU A 15 -20.67 -4.56 -14.81
CA GLU A 15 -21.91 -4.69 -14.04
C GLU A 15 -22.26 -6.17 -13.76
N GLY A 16 -21.28 -6.93 -13.29
CA GLY A 16 -21.53 -8.24 -12.70
C GLY A 16 -21.64 -8.06 -11.20
N THR A 17 -22.83 -8.22 -10.64
CA THR A 17 -23.00 -8.36 -9.19
C THR A 17 -22.14 -9.52 -8.71
N SER A 18 -21.23 -9.26 -7.77
CA SER A 18 -20.43 -10.30 -7.12
C SER A 18 -21.38 -11.38 -6.59
N ARG A 19 -21.04 -12.67 -6.76
CA ARG A 19 -21.86 -13.80 -6.25
C ARG A 19 -22.19 -13.67 -4.76
N VAL A 20 -21.35 -12.97 -4.00
CA VAL A 20 -21.56 -12.67 -2.57
C VAL A 20 -22.79 -11.77 -2.35
N VAL A 21 -23.12 -10.89 -3.30
CA VAL A 21 -24.28 -9.98 -3.27
C VAL A 21 -25.58 -10.70 -3.66
N MET A 22 -25.50 -11.87 -4.31
CA MET A 22 -26.67 -12.72 -4.65
C MET A 22 -27.08 -13.67 -3.52
N LEU A 23 -26.33 -13.72 -2.42
CA LEU A 23 -26.68 -14.57 -1.29
C LEU A 23 -27.90 -13.95 -0.58
N LEU A 24 -29.05 -14.63 -0.65
CA LEU A 24 -30.22 -14.24 0.14
C LEU A 24 -29.84 -14.34 1.61
N GLN A 25 -29.84 -13.21 2.33
CA GLN A 25 -29.52 -13.18 3.76
C GLN A 25 -30.41 -14.15 4.55
N ALA A 26 -31.68 -14.32 4.14
CA ALA A 26 -32.60 -15.27 4.73
C ALA A 26 -32.16 -16.75 4.67
N LEU A 27 -31.20 -17.09 3.81
CA LEU A 27 -30.62 -18.44 3.69
C LEU A 27 -29.31 -18.59 4.48
N THR A 28 -28.84 -17.55 5.16
CA THR A 28 -27.70 -17.70 6.08
C THR A 28 -28.17 -18.34 7.38
N PRO A 29 -27.51 -19.39 7.91
CA PRO A 29 -27.96 -20.05 9.14
C PRO A 29 -28.03 -19.11 10.35
N SER A 30 -27.19 -18.07 10.37
CA SER A 30 -27.16 -17.05 11.41
C SER A 30 -28.22 -15.95 11.27
N TYR A 31 -29.03 -15.95 10.20
CA TYR A 31 -30.06 -14.94 9.97
C TYR A 31 -31.15 -14.93 11.05
N PHE A 32 -31.52 -16.12 11.50
CA PHE A 32 -32.54 -16.33 12.50
C PHE A 32 -32.04 -17.36 13.51
N LYS A 33 -32.13 -17.01 14.79
CA LYS A 33 -31.90 -17.94 15.90
C LYS A 33 -33.25 -18.23 16.54
N LEU A 34 -33.51 -19.52 16.81
CA LEU A 34 -34.73 -19.95 17.49
C LEU A 34 -34.80 -19.40 18.92
N ASP A 35 -33.64 -19.28 19.58
CA ASP A 35 -33.51 -18.61 20.86
C ASP A 35 -32.32 -17.64 20.84
N ASP A 36 -32.61 -16.35 20.66
CA ASP A 36 -31.61 -15.27 20.67
C ASP A 36 -31.56 -14.51 22.00
N ARG A 37 -32.18 -15.05 23.06
CA ARG A 37 -32.17 -14.40 24.38
C ARG A 37 -30.74 -14.31 24.91
N SER A 38 -30.35 -13.11 25.28
CA SER A 38 -29.11 -12.83 25.99
C SER A 38 -29.18 -13.32 27.44
N ILE A 39 -28.04 -13.33 28.13
CA ILE A 39 -28.02 -13.63 29.57
C ILE A 39 -28.85 -12.62 30.36
N GLN A 40 -28.88 -11.36 29.92
CA GLN A 40 -29.71 -10.31 30.49
C GLN A 40 -31.19 -10.62 30.33
N ASP A 41 -31.63 -11.02 29.13
CA ASP A 41 -33.02 -11.39 28.87
C ASP A 41 -33.48 -12.56 29.76
N LEU A 42 -32.60 -13.54 29.99
CA LEU A 42 -32.87 -14.68 30.87
C LEU A 42 -32.93 -14.27 32.35
N LEU A 43 -32.05 -13.38 32.81
CA LEU A 43 -32.08 -12.82 34.16
C LEU A 43 -33.36 -12.01 34.40
N VAL A 44 -33.74 -11.17 33.45
CA VAL A 44 -34.95 -10.34 33.50
C VAL A 44 -36.20 -11.24 33.46
N ALA A 45 -36.20 -12.28 32.62
CA ALA A 45 -37.30 -13.25 32.58
C ALA A 45 -37.45 -13.97 33.92
N ALA A 46 -36.35 -14.35 34.58
CA ALA A 46 -36.37 -14.96 35.91
C ALA A 46 -36.92 -14.00 36.98
N HIS A 47 -36.52 -12.73 36.96
CA HIS A 47 -37.05 -11.70 37.86
C HIS A 47 -38.57 -11.49 37.65
N ARG A 48 -39.00 -11.33 36.39
CA ARG A 48 -40.43 -11.18 36.05
C ARG A 48 -41.25 -12.40 36.46
N TYR A 49 -40.69 -13.60 36.30
CA TYR A 49 -41.33 -14.83 36.76
C TYR A 49 -41.45 -14.85 38.28
N ALA A 50 -40.38 -14.48 39.00
CA ALA A 50 -40.37 -14.42 40.46
C ALA A 50 -41.40 -13.44 41.04
N LYS A 51 -41.68 -12.33 40.34
CA LYS A 51 -42.76 -11.39 40.71
C LYS A 51 -44.16 -12.01 40.69
N ASN A 52 -44.36 -13.07 39.91
CA ASN A 52 -45.65 -13.79 39.85
C ASN A 52 -45.76 -14.90 40.92
N LEU A 53 -44.69 -15.15 41.68
CA LEU A 53 -44.67 -16.14 42.74
C LEU A 53 -44.90 -15.44 44.08
N SER A 54 -45.99 -15.77 44.78
CA SER A 54 -46.24 -15.25 46.12
C SER A 54 -45.22 -15.81 47.12
N TYR A 55 -44.62 -14.93 47.91
CA TYR A 55 -43.85 -15.31 49.08
C TYR A 55 -44.79 -15.45 50.28
N PHE A 56 -44.64 -16.53 51.06
CA PHE A 56 -45.41 -16.76 52.28
C PHE A 56 -44.46 -16.68 53.47
N ASN A 57 -44.80 -15.84 54.44
CA ASN A 57 -44.00 -15.67 55.66
C ASN A 57 -44.13 -16.88 56.60
N GLU A 58 -43.45 -16.82 57.76
CA GLU A 58 -43.46 -17.89 58.77
C GLU A 58 -44.86 -18.19 59.34
N LEU A 59 -45.81 -17.26 59.18
CA LEU A 59 -47.22 -17.43 59.56
C LEU A 59 -48.07 -17.99 58.41
N ASN A 60 -47.45 -18.41 57.31
CA ASN A 60 -48.08 -18.87 56.08
C ASN A 60 -49.06 -17.83 55.48
N GLN A 61 -48.71 -16.54 55.61
CA GLN A 61 -49.46 -15.43 55.03
C GLN A 61 -48.70 -14.84 53.85
N PRO A 62 -49.38 -14.44 52.76
CA PRO A 62 -48.75 -13.74 51.65
C PRO A 62 -48.03 -12.48 52.14
N ASP A 63 -46.73 -12.39 51.88
CA ASP A 63 -45.84 -11.30 52.31
C ASP A 63 -44.97 -10.82 51.14
N GLY A 64 -45.63 -10.50 50.03
CA GLY A 64 -44.98 -10.05 48.80
C GLY A 64 -44.68 -11.18 47.81
N ASP A 65 -43.59 -11.02 47.07
CA ASP A 65 -43.20 -11.90 45.98
C ASP A 65 -41.71 -12.26 46.04
N TRP A 66 -41.28 -13.17 45.16
CA TRP A 66 -39.89 -13.62 45.10
C TRP A 66 -38.96 -12.68 44.32
N ALA A 67 -39.40 -11.51 43.84
CA ALA A 67 -38.54 -10.58 43.11
C ALA A 67 -37.36 -10.09 43.97
N ALA A 68 -37.58 -9.93 45.28
CA ALA A 68 -36.55 -9.55 46.24
C ALA A 68 -35.33 -10.49 46.22
N PHE A 69 -35.50 -11.77 45.86
CA PHE A 69 -34.42 -12.74 45.72
C PHE A 69 -33.35 -12.32 44.69
N TRP A 70 -33.75 -11.55 43.68
CA TRP A 70 -32.89 -11.05 42.61
C TRP A 70 -32.45 -9.60 42.81
N GLU A 71 -32.99 -8.88 43.79
CA GLU A 71 -32.71 -7.46 44.02
C GLU A 71 -31.69 -7.20 45.13
N VAL A 72 -31.04 -8.26 45.62
CA VAL A 72 -30.03 -8.23 46.69
C VAL A 72 -28.60 -8.03 46.18
N GLU A 73 -28.39 -8.13 44.86
CA GLU A 73 -27.09 -8.21 44.22
C GLU A 73 -27.03 -7.26 43.00
N SER A 74 -25.85 -6.71 42.72
CA SER A 74 -25.70 -5.65 41.72
C SER A 74 -25.98 -6.10 40.28
N LEU A 75 -25.50 -7.28 39.85
CA LEU A 75 -25.64 -7.72 38.46
C LEU A 75 -27.11 -7.92 38.11
N THR A 76 -27.82 -8.67 38.95
CA THR A 76 -29.22 -9.01 38.73
C THR A 76 -30.11 -7.78 38.79
N TYR A 77 -29.86 -6.88 39.74
CA TYR A 77 -30.59 -5.62 39.81
C TYR A 77 -30.31 -4.70 38.61
N LEU A 78 -29.05 -4.58 38.19
CA LEU A 78 -28.69 -3.80 37.00
C LEU A 78 -29.31 -4.36 35.72
N ALA A 79 -29.40 -5.69 35.59
CA ALA A 79 -30.09 -6.33 34.47
C ALA A 79 -31.56 -5.90 34.41
N VAL A 80 -32.26 -5.93 35.55
CA VAL A 80 -33.66 -5.50 35.67
C VAL A 80 -33.81 -4.02 35.39
N LEU A 81 -32.96 -3.18 36.00
CA LEU A 81 -32.97 -1.73 35.81
C LEU A 81 -32.74 -1.36 34.34
N ALA A 82 -31.77 -2.00 33.68
CA ALA A 82 -31.47 -1.78 32.27
C ALA A 82 -32.60 -2.28 31.34
N SER A 83 -33.39 -3.27 31.77
CA SER A 83 -34.55 -3.78 31.03
C SER A 83 -35.84 -2.97 31.20
N THR A 84 -35.78 -1.84 31.91
CA THR A 84 -36.95 -0.97 32.12
C THR A 84 -37.48 -0.50 30.76
N ASP A 85 -38.76 -0.80 30.48
CA ASP A 85 -39.39 -0.43 29.21
C ASP A 85 -39.74 1.06 29.18
N THR A 86 -38.76 1.86 28.75
CA THR A 86 -38.92 3.31 28.59
C THR A 86 -39.89 3.66 27.47
N VAL A 87 -40.14 2.75 26.51
CA VAL A 87 -41.09 2.95 25.42
C VAL A 87 -42.52 2.83 25.96
N GLU A 88 -42.81 1.79 26.74
CA GLU A 88 -44.09 1.61 27.42
C GLU A 88 -44.36 2.76 28.41
N LEU A 89 -43.35 3.17 29.19
CA LEU A 89 -43.45 4.30 30.11
C LEU A 89 -43.86 5.60 29.39
N ARG A 90 -43.22 5.89 28.25
CA ARG A 90 -43.55 7.06 27.42
C ARG A 90 -44.96 6.95 26.85
N LYS A 91 -45.30 5.79 26.29
CA LYS A 91 -46.59 5.53 25.68
C LYS A 91 -47.73 5.72 26.68
N LYS A 92 -47.59 5.22 27.92
CA LYS A 92 -48.59 5.40 28.99
C LYS A 92 -48.91 6.88 29.22
N TYR A 93 -47.91 7.75 29.26
CA TYR A 93 -48.12 9.19 29.41
C TYR A 93 -48.78 9.80 28.17
N GLU A 94 -48.27 9.47 26.98
CA GLU A 94 -48.76 10.03 25.71
C GLU A 94 -50.21 9.65 25.41
N ASP A 95 -50.62 8.41 25.72
CA ASP A 95 -52.00 7.96 25.55
C ASP A 95 -52.97 8.76 26.43
N ILE A 96 -52.60 9.06 27.68
CA ILE A 96 -53.42 9.88 28.60
C ILE A 96 -53.41 11.36 28.18
N ASP A 97 -52.27 11.91 27.78
CA ASP A 97 -52.18 13.31 27.31
C ASP A 97 -52.95 13.53 26.00
N LEU A 98 -52.98 12.53 25.11
CA LEU A 98 -53.80 12.54 23.90
C LEU A 98 -55.29 12.53 24.25
N ALA A 99 -55.73 11.62 25.13
CA ALA A 99 -57.11 11.57 25.59
C ALA A 99 -57.55 12.90 26.25
N LEU A 100 -56.63 13.55 26.98
CA LEU A 100 -56.86 14.87 27.56
C LEU A 100 -57.00 15.95 26.48
N ALA A 101 -56.16 15.93 25.44
CA ALA A 101 -56.26 16.84 24.31
C ALA A 101 -57.63 16.75 23.62
N GLU A 102 -58.04 15.52 23.29
CA GLU A 102 -59.32 15.24 22.63
C GLU A 102 -60.50 15.65 23.52
N ALA A 103 -60.41 15.40 24.83
CA ALA A 103 -61.44 15.82 25.78
C ALA A 103 -61.57 17.35 25.86
N LEU A 104 -60.47 18.09 25.80
CA LEU A 104 -60.47 19.55 25.82
C LEU A 104 -61.05 20.15 24.52
N GLU A 105 -60.77 19.54 23.37
CA GLU A 105 -61.30 19.99 22.07
C GLU A 105 -62.81 19.69 21.91
N ASN A 106 -63.26 18.54 22.41
CA ASN A 106 -64.64 18.04 22.19
C ASN A 106 -65.61 18.34 23.33
N PHE A 107 -65.17 18.96 24.43
CA PHE A 107 -66.04 19.23 25.58
C PHE A 107 -67.10 20.29 25.25
N ASN A 108 -68.37 19.87 25.22
CA ASN A 108 -69.51 20.77 25.10
C ASN A 108 -70.31 20.79 26.43
N PRO A 109 -70.28 21.90 27.20
CA PRO A 109 -70.97 22.00 28.48
C PRO A 109 -72.50 21.89 28.37
N ALA A 110 -73.07 22.05 27.17
CA ALA A 110 -74.52 21.94 26.93
C ALA A 110 -75.05 20.50 26.92
N LYS A 111 -74.19 19.47 26.87
CA LYS A 111 -74.61 18.05 26.77
C LYS A 111 -74.82 17.33 28.12
N GLY A 112 -74.71 18.03 29.26
CA GLY A 112 -75.07 17.51 30.59
C GLY A 112 -74.24 16.33 31.12
N LYS A 113 -73.23 15.85 30.39
CA LYS A 113 -72.31 14.79 30.85
C LYS A 113 -71.17 15.40 31.69
N PRO A 114 -70.76 14.75 32.80
CA PRO A 114 -69.61 15.20 33.58
C PRO A 114 -68.35 15.20 32.69
N SER A 115 -67.54 16.25 32.79
CA SER A 115 -66.29 16.36 32.02
C SER A 115 -65.29 15.28 32.46
N PRO A 116 -64.67 14.52 31.54
CA PRO A 116 -63.60 13.58 31.89
C PRO A 116 -62.28 14.28 32.20
N VAL A 117 -62.16 15.58 31.89
CA VAL A 117 -60.93 16.37 31.98
C VAL A 117 -60.28 16.36 33.38
N PRO A 118 -61.01 16.54 34.51
CA PRO A 118 -60.39 16.48 35.84
C PRO A 118 -59.81 15.09 36.18
N GLY A 119 -60.43 14.01 35.69
CA GLY A 119 -59.93 12.64 35.88
C GLY A 119 -58.63 12.40 35.13
N LEU A 120 -58.58 12.78 33.85
CA LEU A 120 -57.38 12.63 33.02
C LEU A 120 -56.19 13.44 33.55
N TYR A 121 -56.45 14.62 34.08
CA TYR A 121 -55.44 15.43 34.76
C TYR A 121 -54.88 14.75 36.02
N ARG A 122 -55.74 14.07 36.80
CA ARG A 122 -55.30 13.26 37.94
C ARG A 122 -54.47 12.07 37.48
N ASP A 123 -54.91 11.33 36.45
CA ASP A 123 -54.18 10.18 35.91
C ASP A 123 -52.76 10.56 35.44
N LEU A 124 -52.60 11.76 34.85
CA LEU A 124 -51.27 12.30 34.50
C LEU A 124 -50.43 12.63 35.74
N LEU A 125 -51.02 13.25 36.77
CA LEU A 125 -50.34 13.55 38.03
C LEU A 125 -49.89 12.27 38.74
N ASP A 126 -50.74 11.24 38.76
CA ASP A 126 -50.44 9.92 39.31
C ASP A 126 -49.30 9.25 38.52
N THR A 127 -49.32 9.35 37.18
CA THR A 127 -48.25 8.83 36.34
C THR A 127 -46.91 9.52 36.62
N LEU A 128 -46.89 10.86 36.79
CA LEU A 128 -45.69 11.61 37.15
C LEU A 128 -45.21 11.28 38.58
N PHE A 129 -46.14 11.08 39.51
CA PHE A 129 -45.85 10.64 40.87
C PHE A 129 -45.21 9.25 40.88
N ASP A 130 -45.76 8.30 40.13
CA ASP A 130 -45.21 6.95 39.98
C ASP A 130 -43.79 6.99 39.40
N MET A 131 -43.54 7.88 38.43
CA MET A 131 -42.19 8.09 37.88
C MET A 131 -41.23 8.58 38.97
N ALA A 132 -41.58 9.63 39.71
CA ALA A 132 -40.74 10.15 40.80
C ALA A 132 -40.50 9.09 41.89
N LYS A 133 -41.54 8.35 42.27
CA LYS A 133 -41.50 7.26 43.25
C LYS A 133 -40.57 6.13 42.78
N GLY A 134 -40.63 5.79 41.50
CA GLY A 134 -39.74 4.79 40.90
C GLY A 134 -38.28 5.21 40.95
N LEU A 135 -37.94 6.49 40.71
CA LEU A 135 -36.57 6.99 40.85
C LEU A 135 -36.05 6.92 42.30
N GLU A 136 -36.88 7.28 43.29
CA GLU A 136 -36.49 7.13 44.71
C GLU A 136 -36.33 5.65 45.09
N THR A 137 -37.22 4.78 44.60
CA THR A 137 -37.12 3.32 44.81
C THR A 137 -35.82 2.78 44.21
N MET A 138 -35.47 3.22 43.00
CA MET A 138 -34.22 2.84 42.35
C MET A 138 -33.00 3.31 43.13
N HIS A 139 -33.02 4.54 43.63
CA HIS A 139 -31.96 5.07 44.48
C HIS A 139 -31.82 4.24 45.77
N GLY A 140 -32.92 3.94 46.45
CA GLY A 140 -32.93 3.12 47.66
C GLY A 140 -32.33 1.72 47.44
N LYS A 141 -32.69 1.08 46.31
CA LYS A 141 -32.13 -0.22 45.92
C LYS A 141 -30.64 -0.13 45.64
N LEU A 142 -30.19 0.87 44.87
CA LEU A 142 -28.77 1.11 44.59
C LEU A 142 -27.94 1.34 45.87
N VAL A 143 -28.52 2.01 46.87
CA VAL A 143 -27.91 2.19 48.20
C VAL A 143 -27.80 0.84 48.93
N GLN A 144 -28.88 0.04 48.91
CA GLN A 144 -28.92 -1.28 49.54
C GLN A 144 -27.84 -2.22 49.00
N ILE A 145 -27.68 -2.28 47.68
CA ILE A 145 -26.65 -3.09 47.02
C ILE A 145 -25.26 -2.41 47.01
N LYS A 146 -25.14 -1.22 47.60
CA LYS A 146 -23.90 -0.42 47.69
C LYS A 146 -23.26 -0.10 46.32
N HIS A 147 -24.07 -0.01 45.27
CA HIS A 147 -23.57 0.22 43.92
C HIS A 147 -23.21 1.71 43.70
N PRO A 148 -22.08 2.05 43.02
CA PRO A 148 -21.65 3.44 42.83
C PRO A 148 -22.66 4.34 42.10
N MET A 149 -23.56 3.77 41.30
CA MET A 149 -24.62 4.53 40.62
C MET A 149 -25.58 5.23 41.57
N GLN A 150 -25.64 4.84 42.86
CA GLN A 150 -26.40 5.58 43.87
C GLN A 150 -26.00 7.06 43.88
N ASN A 151 -24.70 7.36 43.76
CA ASN A 151 -24.16 8.72 43.79
C ASN A 151 -24.50 9.48 42.50
N MET A 152 -24.53 8.78 41.37
CA MET A 152 -24.95 9.38 40.11
C MET A 152 -26.42 9.78 40.20
N LEU A 153 -27.30 8.86 40.59
CA LEU A 153 -28.73 9.14 40.73
C LEU A 153 -28.99 10.22 41.79
N LEU A 154 -28.25 10.19 42.90
CA LEU A 154 -28.30 11.23 43.91
C LEU A 154 -27.95 12.61 43.34
N LYS A 155 -26.97 12.73 42.44
CA LYS A 155 -26.65 14.01 41.77
C LYS A 155 -27.70 14.48 40.76
N ILE A 156 -28.48 13.58 40.18
CA ILE A 156 -29.61 13.95 39.32
C ILE A 156 -30.77 14.45 40.19
N ILE A 157 -31.00 13.78 41.32
CA ILE A 157 -32.07 14.12 42.27
C ILE A 157 -31.75 15.43 43.00
N LYS A 158 -30.56 15.53 43.61
CA LYS A 158 -30.08 16.69 44.39
C LYS A 158 -29.40 17.72 43.51
N ARG A 159 -29.64 18.98 43.83
CA ARG A 159 -28.92 20.14 43.33
C ARG A 159 -27.40 20.01 43.53
N ASP A 160 -26.66 20.01 42.43
CA ASP A 160 -25.27 20.48 42.38
C ASP A 160 -25.23 21.68 41.42
N ASN A 161 -24.67 22.82 41.83
CA ASN A 161 -24.68 24.08 41.06
C ASN A 161 -23.82 24.02 39.78
N GLN A 162 -23.42 22.82 39.33
CA GLN A 162 -22.50 22.57 38.21
C GLN A 162 -23.09 21.69 37.09
N CYS A 163 -24.38 21.32 37.13
CA CYS A 163 -25.01 20.47 36.12
C CYS A 163 -26.13 21.22 35.36
N ASP A 164 -25.99 21.33 34.04
CA ASP A 164 -26.89 22.04 33.11
C ASP A 164 -28.20 21.28 32.76
N PHE A 165 -28.72 20.41 33.65
CA PHE A 165 -29.95 19.65 33.38
C PHE A 165 -31.09 20.03 34.34
N ASP A 166 -32.32 20.04 33.81
CA ASP A 166 -33.56 20.46 34.49
C ASP A 166 -33.81 19.74 35.84
N GLU A 167 -34.17 20.55 36.84
CA GLU A 167 -34.21 20.26 38.28
C GLU A 167 -35.20 19.14 38.69
N LEU A 168 -34.75 17.95 39.14
CA LEU A 168 -35.65 16.92 39.70
C LEU A 168 -36.21 17.29 41.08
N GLU A 169 -35.40 17.87 41.96
CA GLU A 169 -35.84 18.43 43.24
C GLU A 169 -36.95 19.48 43.03
N GLY A 170 -36.71 20.42 42.12
CA GLY A 170 -37.70 21.43 41.73
C GLY A 170 -38.92 20.81 41.04
N ALA A 171 -38.74 19.77 40.23
CA ALA A 171 -39.83 19.06 39.57
C ALA A 171 -40.75 18.37 40.58
N LEU A 172 -40.22 17.76 41.65
CA LEU A 172 -41.06 17.18 42.70
C LEU A 172 -41.85 18.26 43.45
N GLN A 173 -41.23 19.39 43.81
CA GLN A 173 -41.95 20.49 44.47
C GLN A 173 -43.07 21.06 43.58
N ARG A 174 -42.81 21.21 42.27
CA ARG A 174 -43.81 21.60 41.27
C ARG A 174 -44.91 20.55 41.15
N LEU A 175 -44.56 19.26 41.12
CA LEU A 175 -45.51 18.16 41.11
C LEU A 175 -46.43 18.21 42.34
N VAL A 176 -45.88 18.37 43.54
CA VAL A 176 -46.66 18.51 44.78
C VAL A 176 -47.60 19.71 44.72
N SER A 177 -47.12 20.86 44.23
CA SER A 177 -47.95 22.07 44.08
C SER A 177 -49.14 21.84 43.15
N LEU A 178 -48.93 21.17 42.01
CA LEU A 178 -49.98 20.83 41.05
C LEU A 178 -50.92 19.74 41.59
N HIS A 179 -50.37 18.74 42.29
CA HIS A 179 -51.17 17.64 42.85
C HIS A 179 -52.12 18.14 43.94
N LYS A 180 -51.66 19.05 44.83
CA LYS A 180 -52.51 19.74 45.81
C LYS A 180 -53.57 20.64 45.16
N GLY A 181 -53.30 21.19 43.98
CA GLY A 181 -54.26 22.03 43.23
C GLY A 181 -55.28 21.22 42.43
N GLY A 182 -54.96 19.98 42.08
CA GLY A 182 -55.80 19.08 41.29
C GLY A 182 -56.57 18.02 42.10
N ASP A 183 -56.15 17.75 43.35
CA ASP A 183 -56.84 16.82 44.25
C ASP A 183 -56.96 17.35 45.68
N ASP A 184 -58.16 17.84 46.03
CA ASP A 184 -58.49 18.32 47.38
C ASP A 184 -58.42 17.21 48.45
N LYS A 185 -58.37 15.94 48.05
CA LYS A 185 -58.28 14.77 48.95
C LYS A 185 -56.86 14.25 49.15
N LEU A 186 -55.85 14.90 48.56
CA LEU A 186 -54.47 14.45 48.61
C LEU A 186 -53.95 14.44 50.05
N GLN A 187 -53.47 13.28 50.49
CA GLN A 187 -52.90 13.06 51.82
C GLN A 187 -51.38 13.15 51.78
N HIS A 188 -50.77 13.77 52.79
CA HIS A 188 -49.31 13.94 52.84
C HIS A 188 -48.58 12.60 52.90
N GLU A 189 -49.24 11.58 53.47
CA GLU A 189 -48.75 10.22 53.64
C GLU A 189 -48.33 9.57 52.31
N GLN A 190 -48.98 9.96 51.21
CA GLN A 190 -48.59 9.49 49.87
C GLN A 190 -47.17 9.92 49.50
N TYR A 191 -46.71 11.08 49.99
CA TYR A 191 -45.37 11.61 49.73
C TYR A 191 -44.31 11.22 50.79
N ASN A 192 -44.65 10.40 51.78
CA ASN A 192 -43.73 9.99 52.83
C ASN A 192 -42.44 9.34 52.30
N ILE A 193 -42.50 8.67 51.14
CA ILE A 193 -41.31 8.06 50.52
C ILE A 193 -40.21 9.09 50.20
N PHE A 194 -40.58 10.36 50.00
CA PHE A 194 -39.65 11.45 49.71
C PHE A 194 -39.15 12.19 50.97
N TYR A 195 -39.64 11.83 52.17
CA TYR A 195 -39.20 12.41 53.45
C TYR A 195 -37.87 11.80 53.89
N THR A 196 -36.83 12.18 53.16
CA THR A 196 -35.50 11.60 53.28
C THR A 196 -34.63 12.43 54.24
N PRO A 197 -33.84 11.82 55.15
CA PRO A 197 -33.03 12.55 56.14
C PRO A 197 -32.01 13.52 55.52
N ASP A 198 -31.56 13.25 54.31
CA ASP A 198 -30.58 14.03 53.57
C ASP A 198 -31.21 15.11 52.67
N ASN A 199 -32.54 15.30 52.76
CA ASN A 199 -33.31 16.29 52.00
C ASN A 199 -33.06 16.24 50.48
N ARG A 200 -32.93 15.05 49.88
CA ARG A 200 -32.59 14.94 48.46
C ARG A 200 -33.63 15.47 47.50
N TRP A 201 -34.90 15.39 47.87
CA TRP A 201 -36.00 15.86 47.06
C TRP A 201 -36.55 17.24 47.45
N GLY A 202 -35.88 17.95 48.38
CA GLY A 202 -36.28 19.30 48.79
C GLY A 202 -37.57 19.35 49.63
N ILE A 203 -38.08 18.19 50.06
CA ILE A 203 -39.26 18.00 50.91
C ILE A 203 -38.91 16.98 52.01
N PRO A 204 -38.10 17.35 53.02
CA PRO A 204 -37.54 16.39 53.98
C PRO A 204 -38.55 15.94 55.04
N ASP A 205 -39.62 16.70 55.24
CA ASP A 205 -40.64 16.44 56.26
C ASP A 205 -42.02 16.99 55.85
N ARG A 206 -43.02 16.65 56.67
CA ARG A 206 -44.39 17.18 56.54
C ARG A 206 -44.45 18.70 56.59
N LYS A 207 -43.63 19.36 57.42
CA LYS A 207 -43.67 20.83 57.54
C LYS A 207 -43.33 21.48 56.21
N ARG A 208 -42.30 20.99 55.53
CA ARG A 208 -41.90 21.48 54.21
C ARG A 208 -42.94 21.16 53.15
N TYR A 209 -43.55 19.98 53.20
CA TYR A 209 -44.67 19.63 52.33
C TYR A 209 -45.82 20.63 52.49
N ASP A 210 -46.24 20.93 53.72
CA ASP A 210 -47.35 21.85 54.01
C ASP A 210 -47.09 23.28 53.53
N LEU A 211 -45.82 23.73 53.52
CA LEU A 211 -45.42 25.05 53.00
C LEU A 211 -45.54 25.20 51.48
N ILE A 212 -45.64 24.10 50.72
CA ILE A 212 -45.84 24.15 49.27
C ILE A 212 -47.30 24.53 48.99
N LYS A 213 -47.50 25.71 48.39
CA LYS A 213 -48.82 26.24 48.06
C LYS A 213 -49.44 25.50 46.87
N PRO A 214 -50.75 25.22 46.88
CA PRO A 214 -51.43 24.59 45.74
C PRO A 214 -51.46 25.54 44.54
N ASP A 215 -51.18 25.01 43.35
CA ASP A 215 -51.38 25.70 42.08
C ASP A 215 -52.61 25.14 41.37
N ALA A 216 -53.72 25.88 41.43
CA ALA A 216 -54.99 25.49 40.82
C ALA A 216 -54.98 25.56 39.28
N LYS A 217 -53.94 26.11 38.65
CA LYS A 217 -53.83 26.21 37.19
C LYS A 217 -53.10 25.01 36.61
N LEU A 218 -53.83 23.92 36.47
CA LEU A 218 -53.35 22.71 35.82
C LEU A 218 -53.39 22.87 34.28
N THR A 219 -52.23 22.79 33.63
CA THR A 219 -52.13 22.92 32.16
C THR A 219 -51.30 21.77 31.60
N ARG A 220 -51.63 21.34 30.37
CA ARG A 220 -50.88 20.30 29.63
C ARG A 220 -49.39 20.64 29.51
N GLU A 221 -49.05 21.91 29.28
CA GLU A 221 -47.67 22.37 29.15
C GLU A 221 -46.85 22.13 30.43
N LYS A 222 -47.42 22.42 31.61
CA LYS A 222 -46.75 22.20 32.90
C LYS A 222 -46.52 20.72 33.17
N LEU A 223 -47.51 19.88 32.88
CA LEU A 223 -47.40 18.42 33.06
C LEU A 223 -46.40 17.81 32.08
N ARG A 224 -46.40 18.28 30.83
CA ARG A 224 -45.44 17.85 29.82
C ARG A 224 -44.00 18.23 30.18
N ALA A 225 -43.80 19.42 30.74
CA ALA A 225 -42.48 19.83 31.22
C ALA A 225 -41.99 18.89 32.34
N LEU A 226 -42.84 18.58 33.33
CA LEU A 226 -42.50 17.63 34.39
C LEU A 226 -42.23 16.22 33.85
N PHE A 227 -43.04 15.76 32.90
CA PHE A 227 -42.83 14.47 32.24
C PHE A 227 -41.45 14.40 31.59
N ILE A 228 -41.09 15.40 30.79
CA ILE A 228 -39.77 15.45 30.13
C ILE A 228 -38.64 15.40 31.17
N THR A 229 -38.75 16.15 32.28
CA THR A 229 -37.73 16.13 33.33
C THR A 229 -37.56 14.74 33.95
N PHE A 230 -38.65 14.11 34.39
CA PHE A 230 -38.57 12.77 34.98
C PHE A 230 -38.15 11.72 33.94
N PHE A 231 -38.69 11.78 32.72
CA PHE A 231 -38.40 10.83 31.66
C PHE A 231 -36.93 10.86 31.23
N ASN A 232 -36.33 12.05 31.13
CA ASN A 232 -34.89 12.19 30.86
C ASN A 232 -34.03 11.53 31.94
N ALA A 233 -34.43 11.64 33.22
CA ALA A 233 -33.75 10.94 34.31
C ALA A 233 -33.87 9.41 34.18
N TYR A 234 -35.05 8.90 33.77
CA TYR A 234 -35.23 7.47 33.45
C TYR A 234 -34.34 7.02 32.30
N LEU A 235 -34.31 7.75 31.19
CA LEU A 235 -33.44 7.42 30.06
C LEU A 235 -31.97 7.36 30.49
N MET A 236 -31.54 8.34 31.29
CA MET A 236 -30.15 8.39 31.74
C MET A 236 -29.82 7.25 32.71
N ILE A 237 -30.68 6.93 33.68
CA ILE A 237 -30.39 5.85 34.63
C ILE A 237 -30.45 4.47 33.95
N VAL A 238 -31.40 4.24 33.03
CA VAL A 238 -31.53 2.98 32.28
C VAL A 238 -30.31 2.77 31.38
N HIS A 239 -29.91 3.80 30.63
CA HIS A 239 -28.72 3.73 29.79
C HIS A 239 -27.45 3.46 30.60
N ARG A 240 -27.27 4.15 31.73
CA ARG A 240 -26.13 3.93 32.64
C ARG A 240 -26.20 2.57 33.32
N GLY A 241 -27.41 2.07 33.58
CA GLY A 241 -27.68 0.72 34.05
C GLY A 241 -27.17 -0.34 33.10
N GLN A 242 -27.46 -0.20 31.80
CA GLN A 242 -26.94 -1.10 30.77
C GLN A 242 -25.42 -1.10 30.74
N GLN A 243 -24.79 0.08 30.73
CA GLN A 243 -23.33 0.19 30.76
C GLN A 243 -22.71 -0.46 31.99
N ALA A 244 -23.32 -0.28 33.16
CA ALA A 244 -22.86 -0.88 34.39
C ALA A 244 -23.05 -2.41 34.38
N PHE A 245 -24.19 -2.90 33.90
CA PHE A 245 -24.46 -4.33 33.71
C PHE A 245 -23.42 -4.98 32.78
N ASP A 246 -23.16 -4.39 31.62
CA ASP A 246 -22.19 -4.91 30.65
C ASP A 246 -20.77 -4.96 31.24
N ALA A 247 -20.37 -3.91 31.97
CA ALA A 247 -19.07 -3.86 32.65
C ALA A 247 -18.96 -4.93 33.75
N GLU A 248 -20.02 -5.10 34.52
CA GLU A 248 -20.11 -6.08 35.59
C GLU A 248 -20.13 -7.53 35.08
N LEU A 249 -20.77 -7.77 33.94
CA LEU A 249 -20.79 -9.07 33.27
C LEU A 249 -19.40 -9.38 32.69
N ALA A 250 -18.76 -8.42 32.04
CA ALA A 250 -17.42 -8.58 31.47
C ALA A 250 -16.35 -8.93 32.52
N LEU A 251 -16.49 -8.41 33.75
CA LEU A 251 -15.60 -8.79 34.86
C LEU A 251 -15.71 -10.27 35.23
N MET A 252 -16.83 -10.94 34.95
CA MET A 252 -17.01 -12.37 35.22
C MET A 252 -16.31 -13.30 34.23
N ASP A 253 -15.85 -12.77 33.09
CA ASP A 253 -15.19 -13.54 32.03
C ASP A 253 -13.66 -13.37 32.07
N LYS A 254 -13.12 -12.61 33.04
CA LYS A 254 -11.69 -12.43 33.23
C LYS A 254 -11.02 -13.67 33.88
N PRO A 255 -9.75 -13.97 33.52
CA PRO A 255 -9.00 -15.08 34.11
C PRO A 255 -8.69 -14.87 35.60
N GLU A 256 -8.42 -15.97 36.30
CA GLU A 256 -8.37 -16.13 37.78
C GLU A 256 -7.43 -15.18 38.55
N ASP A 257 -6.51 -14.48 37.89
CA ASP A 257 -5.49 -13.61 38.52
C ASP A 257 -5.96 -12.17 38.82
N ASP A 258 -7.14 -11.75 38.34
CA ASP A 258 -7.71 -10.41 38.60
C ASP A 258 -8.74 -10.43 39.75
N THR A 259 -8.93 -9.29 40.43
CA THR A 259 -9.82 -9.11 41.60
C THR A 259 -11.18 -9.81 41.44
N TYR A 260 -11.40 -10.90 42.20
CA TYR A 260 -12.63 -11.69 42.16
C TYR A 260 -13.84 -10.84 42.56
N ARG A 261 -14.89 -10.85 41.74
CA ARG A 261 -16.17 -10.29 42.13
C ARG A 261 -16.88 -11.27 43.05
N VAL A 262 -17.17 -10.84 44.27
CA VAL A 262 -18.05 -11.58 45.19
C VAL A 262 -19.49 -11.38 44.72
N VAL A 263 -20.12 -12.46 44.29
CA VAL A 263 -21.54 -12.53 43.93
C VAL A 263 -22.23 -13.39 44.99
N GLU A 264 -23.49 -13.09 45.28
CA GLU A 264 -24.27 -13.88 46.23
C GLU A 264 -24.41 -15.35 45.75
N PRO A 265 -24.25 -16.36 46.64
CA PRO A 265 -24.16 -17.77 46.22
C PRO A 265 -25.33 -18.26 45.37
N HIS A 266 -26.55 -17.79 45.64
CA HIS A 266 -27.73 -18.17 44.85
C HIS A 266 -27.71 -17.57 43.44
N VAL A 267 -27.21 -16.35 43.29
CA VAL A 267 -27.03 -15.70 41.98
C VAL A 267 -25.91 -16.40 41.22
N SER A 268 -24.79 -16.75 41.87
CA SER A 268 -23.71 -17.53 41.25
C SER A 268 -24.20 -18.87 40.72
N LEU A 269 -25.03 -19.58 41.50
CA LEU A 269 -25.62 -20.85 41.06
C LEU A 269 -26.51 -20.67 39.83
N PHE A 270 -27.33 -19.62 39.82
CA PHE A 270 -28.19 -19.34 38.67
C PHE A 270 -27.38 -18.94 37.42
N LEU A 271 -26.34 -18.12 37.57
CA LEU A 271 -25.45 -17.78 36.46
C LEU A 271 -24.71 -19.00 35.91
N ALA A 272 -24.29 -19.93 36.77
CA ALA A 272 -23.73 -21.20 36.33
C ALA A 272 -24.76 -22.02 35.53
N PHE A 273 -26.02 -22.07 35.98
CA PHE A 273 -27.10 -22.66 35.19
C PHE A 273 -27.27 -21.96 33.84
N LEU A 274 -27.27 -20.63 33.76
CA LEU A 274 -27.39 -19.90 32.49
C LEU A 274 -26.22 -20.20 31.54
N ARG A 275 -25.00 -20.31 32.06
CA ARG A 275 -23.81 -20.72 31.29
C ARG A 275 -23.96 -22.13 30.71
N LEU A 276 -24.48 -23.08 31.50
CA LEU A 276 -24.75 -24.44 31.02
C LEU A 276 -25.92 -24.49 30.03
N PHE A 277 -26.96 -23.70 30.28
CA PHE A 277 -28.13 -23.58 29.41
C PHE A 277 -27.74 -23.05 28.02
N ARG A 278 -26.65 -22.29 27.91
CA ARG A 278 -26.12 -21.80 26.63
C ARG A 278 -25.86 -22.92 25.64
N HIS A 279 -25.34 -24.08 26.08
CA HIS A 279 -25.15 -25.24 25.21
C HIS A 279 -26.47 -25.75 24.61
N THR A 280 -27.56 -25.65 25.36
CA THR A 280 -28.90 -26.03 24.87
C THR A 280 -29.44 -24.98 23.89
N GLN A 281 -29.23 -23.69 24.17
CA GLN A 281 -29.58 -22.61 23.23
C GLN A 281 -28.82 -22.76 21.90
N ASP A 282 -27.51 -23.01 21.96
CA ASP A 282 -26.66 -23.18 20.78
C ASP A 282 -27.12 -24.40 19.97
N SER A 283 -27.35 -25.55 20.61
CA SER A 283 -27.87 -26.75 19.94
C SER A 283 -29.26 -26.52 19.31
N LEU A 284 -30.12 -25.72 19.92
CA LEU A 284 -31.42 -25.34 19.34
C LEU A 284 -31.24 -24.43 18.11
N ASN A 285 -30.26 -23.53 18.17
CA ASN A 285 -29.94 -22.61 17.08
C ASN A 285 -29.22 -23.28 15.90
N ASP A 286 -28.55 -24.42 16.11
CA ASP A 286 -27.96 -25.25 15.04
C ASP A 286 -29.01 -25.90 14.12
N LEU A 287 -30.28 -25.96 14.55
CA LEU A 287 -31.35 -26.56 13.75
C LEU A 287 -31.55 -25.88 12.39
N THR A 288 -31.31 -24.56 12.30
CA THR A 288 -31.45 -23.83 11.03
C THR A 288 -30.39 -24.25 10.01
N GLU A 289 -29.14 -24.41 10.46
CA GLU A 289 -28.04 -24.92 9.63
C GLU A 289 -28.27 -26.39 9.25
N ALA A 290 -28.69 -27.21 10.22
CA ALA A 290 -28.95 -28.63 10.00
C ALA A 290 -30.07 -28.84 8.97
N GLN A 291 -31.16 -28.08 9.07
CA GLN A 291 -32.27 -28.13 8.12
C GLN A 291 -31.85 -27.71 6.71
N LEU A 292 -31.06 -26.63 6.59
CA LEU A 292 -30.57 -26.12 5.31
C LEU A 292 -29.57 -27.09 4.66
N SER A 293 -28.69 -27.68 5.47
CA SER A 293 -27.75 -28.72 5.04
C SER A 293 -28.51 -29.95 4.54
N TYR A 294 -29.52 -30.42 5.28
CA TYR A 294 -30.38 -31.53 4.86
C TYR A 294 -31.11 -31.22 3.54
N TYR A 295 -31.65 -30.03 3.39
CA TYR A 295 -32.32 -29.63 2.15
C TYR A 295 -31.37 -29.65 0.95
N TYR A 296 -30.16 -29.09 1.07
CA TYR A 296 -29.21 -29.05 -0.03
C TYR A 296 -28.55 -30.40 -0.33
N GLU A 297 -28.12 -31.12 0.70
CA GLU A 297 -27.34 -32.35 0.53
C GLU A 297 -28.23 -33.59 0.33
N ASN A 298 -29.40 -33.66 0.98
CA ASN A 298 -30.27 -34.84 0.93
C ASN A 298 -31.49 -34.69 0.01
N ILE A 299 -32.07 -33.50 -0.12
CA ILE A 299 -33.24 -33.28 -1.00
C ILE A 299 -32.80 -32.86 -2.40
N LEU A 300 -31.91 -31.85 -2.51
CA LEU A 300 -31.38 -31.41 -3.79
C LEU A 300 -30.16 -32.22 -4.27
N CYS A 301 -29.58 -33.06 -3.42
CA CYS A 301 -28.41 -33.88 -3.73
C CYS A 301 -27.21 -33.06 -4.24
N LEU A 302 -27.02 -31.85 -3.69
CA LEU A 302 -25.85 -31.04 -4.00
C LEU A 302 -24.63 -31.59 -3.27
N HIS A 303 -23.55 -31.80 -4.01
CA HIS A 303 -22.28 -32.24 -3.44
C HIS A 303 -21.30 -31.07 -3.31
N ARG A 304 -20.61 -31.01 -2.17
CA ARG A 304 -19.50 -30.09 -1.97
C ARG A 304 -18.41 -30.41 -2.99
N ARG A 305 -17.81 -29.37 -3.59
CA ARG A 305 -16.69 -29.58 -4.50
C ARG A 305 -15.53 -30.21 -3.72
N PRO A 306 -14.82 -31.18 -4.31
CA PRO A 306 -13.62 -31.74 -3.68
C PRO A 306 -12.58 -30.63 -3.48
N ALA A 307 -11.70 -30.83 -2.50
CA ALA A 307 -10.56 -29.95 -2.32
C ALA A 307 -9.64 -30.05 -3.55
N GLU A 308 -9.20 -28.91 -4.07
CA GLU A 308 -8.12 -28.84 -5.07
C GLU A 308 -6.78 -28.74 -4.33
N SER A 309 -5.79 -29.52 -4.75
CA SER A 309 -4.47 -29.52 -4.13
C SER A 309 -3.74 -28.19 -4.38
N ASP A 310 -3.03 -27.72 -3.37
CA ASP A 310 -2.20 -26.52 -3.50
C ASP A 310 -0.99 -26.76 -4.43
N HIS A 311 -0.53 -25.69 -5.07
CA HIS A 311 0.66 -25.70 -5.93
C HIS A 311 1.68 -24.66 -5.47
N VAL A 312 2.96 -25.03 -5.49
CA VAL A 312 4.07 -24.16 -5.10
C VAL A 312 5.21 -24.23 -6.12
N HIS A 313 5.94 -23.12 -6.28
CA HIS A 313 7.17 -23.08 -7.06
C HIS A 313 8.38 -23.32 -6.15
N LEU A 314 9.30 -24.17 -6.59
CA LEU A 314 10.53 -24.50 -5.88
C LEU A 314 11.74 -24.18 -6.74
N ILE A 315 12.79 -23.65 -6.11
CA ILE A 315 14.07 -23.38 -6.74
C ILE A 315 15.08 -24.37 -6.15
N PHE A 316 15.67 -25.21 -7.01
CA PHE A 316 16.69 -26.16 -6.61
C PHE A 316 18.08 -25.55 -6.80
N THR A 317 18.95 -25.75 -5.82
CA THR A 317 20.37 -25.38 -5.90
C THR A 317 21.22 -26.64 -5.74
N LEU A 318 22.17 -26.84 -6.65
CA LEU A 318 23.10 -27.96 -6.57
C LEU A 318 24.16 -27.71 -5.48
N ALA A 319 24.58 -28.80 -4.83
CA ALA A 319 25.77 -28.77 -3.99
C ALA A 319 27.04 -28.62 -4.85
N LYS A 320 28.13 -28.10 -4.27
CA LYS A 320 29.37 -27.69 -4.98
C LYS A 320 30.02 -28.74 -5.90
N ASN A 321 29.71 -30.02 -5.72
CA ASN A 321 30.34 -31.13 -6.43
C ASN A 321 29.45 -31.75 -7.53
N PHE A 322 28.32 -31.13 -7.85
CA PHE A 322 27.39 -31.63 -8.86
C PHE A 322 27.28 -30.63 -10.02
N ASP A 323 27.45 -31.11 -11.24
CA ASP A 323 27.26 -30.30 -12.45
C ASP A 323 25.79 -30.29 -12.89
N GLN A 324 25.10 -31.43 -12.73
CA GLN A 324 23.68 -31.59 -12.99
C GLN A 324 23.07 -32.74 -12.18
N GLU A 325 21.75 -32.70 -11.93
CA GLU A 325 21.00 -33.77 -11.27
C GLU A 325 19.56 -33.85 -11.82
N LEU A 326 19.02 -35.06 -12.02
CA LEU A 326 17.64 -35.28 -12.47
C LEU A 326 16.70 -35.47 -11.27
N ILE A 327 15.71 -34.60 -11.16
CA ILE A 327 14.58 -34.75 -10.24
C ILE A 327 13.42 -35.37 -11.01
N LYS A 328 13.02 -36.58 -10.63
CA LYS A 328 11.90 -37.28 -11.28
C LYS A 328 10.56 -36.71 -10.83
N LYS A 329 9.56 -36.78 -11.69
CA LYS A 329 8.14 -36.58 -11.36
C LYS A 329 7.73 -37.48 -10.18
N GLY A 330 6.91 -36.96 -9.28
CA GLY A 330 6.45 -37.68 -8.09
C GLY A 330 7.48 -37.72 -6.95
N THR A 331 8.57 -36.95 -7.04
CA THR A 331 9.52 -36.83 -5.93
C THR A 331 8.85 -36.08 -4.79
N SER A 332 8.79 -36.71 -3.62
CA SER A 332 8.11 -36.18 -2.44
C SER A 332 9.00 -35.17 -1.70
N LEU A 333 8.42 -34.02 -1.35
CA LEU A 333 9.09 -32.88 -0.75
C LEU A 333 8.31 -32.42 0.49
N LEU A 334 9.01 -32.25 1.61
CA LEU A 334 8.38 -31.84 2.87
C LEU A 334 8.03 -30.35 2.84
N GLY A 335 6.74 -30.04 2.94
CA GLY A 335 6.18 -28.67 2.96
C GLY A 335 5.96 -28.10 4.37
N GLY A 336 6.57 -28.69 5.40
CA GLY A 336 6.36 -28.32 6.80
C GLY A 336 5.22 -29.11 7.45
N LYS A 337 4.52 -28.48 8.40
CA LYS A 337 3.38 -29.08 9.13
C LYS A 337 2.15 -28.21 8.99
N ASP A 338 0.98 -28.84 8.96
CA ASP A 338 -0.30 -28.16 8.97
C ASP A 338 -0.63 -27.56 10.36
N LYS A 339 -1.81 -26.93 10.47
CA LYS A 339 -2.29 -26.34 11.74
C LYS A 339 -2.49 -27.37 12.86
N ASN A 340 -2.63 -28.65 12.52
CA ASN A 340 -2.81 -29.75 13.46
C ASN A 340 -1.48 -30.46 13.78
N GLY A 341 -0.37 -29.99 13.24
CA GLY A 341 0.96 -30.56 13.44
C GLY A 341 1.29 -31.76 12.54
N GLN A 342 0.45 -32.09 11.57
CA GLN A 342 0.67 -33.18 10.62
C GLN A 342 1.61 -32.75 9.48
N PRO A 343 2.56 -33.59 9.04
CA PRO A 343 3.48 -33.24 7.97
C PRO A 343 2.75 -33.12 6.63
N MET A 344 3.07 -32.07 5.87
CA MET A 344 2.55 -31.85 4.52
C MET A 344 3.60 -32.27 3.49
N PHE A 345 3.17 -32.99 2.46
CA PHE A 345 4.04 -33.42 1.36
C PHE A 345 3.57 -32.83 0.04
N TYR A 346 4.53 -32.36 -0.75
CA TYR A 346 4.35 -31.95 -2.14
C TYR A 346 5.03 -32.94 -3.06
N GLU A 347 4.54 -33.05 -4.28
CA GLU A 347 5.16 -33.87 -5.32
C GLU A 347 5.55 -33.02 -6.52
N THR A 348 6.69 -33.35 -7.12
CA THR A 348 7.11 -32.73 -8.38
C THR A 348 6.17 -33.15 -9.51
N LEU A 349 5.70 -32.18 -10.30
CA LEU A 349 4.71 -32.43 -11.36
C LEU A 349 5.31 -33.00 -12.64
N GLN A 350 6.62 -32.84 -12.83
CA GLN A 350 7.36 -33.25 -14.03
C GLN A 350 8.82 -33.59 -13.69
N ASP A 351 9.48 -34.28 -14.62
CA ASP A 351 10.93 -34.47 -14.59
C ASP A 351 11.64 -33.15 -14.83
N TRP A 352 12.72 -32.87 -14.09
CA TRP A 352 13.50 -31.64 -14.22
C TRP A 352 14.99 -31.90 -14.00
N VAL A 353 15.83 -31.43 -14.93
CA VAL A 353 17.29 -31.48 -14.79
C VAL A 353 17.78 -30.17 -14.20
N VAL A 354 18.25 -30.21 -12.96
CA VAL A 354 18.85 -29.07 -12.26
C VAL A 354 20.31 -28.96 -12.70
N THR A 355 20.76 -27.75 -13.05
CA THR A 355 22.16 -27.44 -13.39
C THR A 355 22.69 -26.34 -12.47
N GLN A 356 23.97 -25.96 -12.63
CA GLN A 356 24.59 -24.84 -11.91
C GLN A 356 24.14 -23.45 -12.44
N ALA A 357 23.24 -23.38 -13.43
CA ALA A 357 22.80 -22.12 -14.02
C ALA A 357 22.05 -21.24 -13.01
N GLN A 358 22.43 -19.96 -12.93
CA GLN A 358 21.78 -18.96 -12.08
C GLN A 358 21.59 -17.67 -12.86
N VAL A 359 20.48 -16.98 -12.59
CA VAL A 359 20.25 -15.64 -13.13
C VAL A 359 21.02 -14.65 -12.24
N THR A 360 22.15 -14.15 -12.73
CA THR A 360 23.00 -13.21 -11.97
C THR A 360 22.53 -11.76 -12.11
N GLU A 361 22.08 -11.39 -13.31
CA GLU A 361 21.65 -10.04 -13.65
C GLU A 361 20.47 -10.07 -14.62
N VAL A 362 19.54 -9.13 -14.43
CA VAL A 362 18.49 -8.80 -15.38
C VAL A 362 18.61 -7.32 -15.74
N LYS A 363 18.71 -7.03 -17.04
CA LYS A 363 18.82 -5.67 -17.59
C LYS A 363 17.58 -5.34 -18.38
N THR A 364 16.98 -4.19 -18.13
CA THR A 364 15.80 -3.72 -18.86
C THR A 364 16.09 -2.38 -19.53
N LEU A 365 15.48 -2.19 -20.70
CA LEU A 365 15.52 -0.95 -21.47
C LEU A 365 14.08 -0.54 -21.76
N PHE A 366 13.68 0.67 -21.37
CA PHE A 366 12.34 1.16 -21.68
C PHE A 366 12.30 2.67 -21.92
N VAL A 367 11.30 3.10 -22.67
CA VAL A 367 11.05 4.52 -22.98
C VAL A 367 10.04 5.05 -21.97
N ALA A 368 10.47 5.98 -21.12
CA ALA A 368 9.61 6.69 -20.19
C ALA A 368 9.11 8.00 -20.82
N GLU A 369 7.83 8.30 -20.66
CA GLU A 369 7.26 9.61 -20.99
C GLU A 369 7.16 10.43 -19.69
N LYS A 370 8.06 11.40 -19.53
CA LYS A 370 8.09 12.26 -18.34
C LYS A 370 7.42 13.59 -18.64
N LEU A 371 6.29 13.84 -17.99
CA LEU A 371 5.64 15.16 -17.96
C LEU A 371 6.57 16.12 -17.20
N SER A 372 7.12 17.09 -17.92
CA SER A 372 7.93 18.16 -17.33
C SER A 372 7.08 19.43 -17.29
N PHE A 373 6.84 19.96 -16.09
CA PHE A 373 6.21 21.26 -15.92
C PHE A 373 7.29 22.33 -15.96
N ASN A 374 7.32 23.14 -17.02
CA ASN A 374 8.12 24.37 -17.03
C ASN A 374 7.31 25.45 -16.32
N ASN A 375 7.80 25.93 -15.17
CA ASN A 375 7.10 26.95 -14.37
C ASN A 375 6.98 28.33 -15.05
N ASP A 376 7.61 28.54 -16.22
CA ASP A 376 7.63 29.84 -16.91
C ASP A 376 6.68 29.94 -18.12
N PHE A 377 6.20 28.83 -18.66
CA PHE A 377 5.26 28.84 -19.79
C PHE A 377 4.30 27.66 -19.65
N ASP A 378 3.00 27.94 -19.67
CA ASP A 378 1.87 27.02 -19.46
C ASP A 378 1.70 26.01 -20.63
N TYR A 379 2.78 25.29 -20.96
CA TYR A 379 2.84 24.23 -21.94
C TYR A 379 3.48 22.99 -21.30
N SER A 380 2.72 21.90 -21.26
CA SER A 380 3.25 20.57 -20.91
C SER A 380 4.07 20.05 -22.09
N ASP A 381 5.38 19.92 -21.93
CA ASP A 381 6.22 19.24 -22.92
C ASP A 381 6.43 17.78 -22.51
N TYR A 382 6.10 16.87 -23.42
CA TYR A 382 6.24 15.43 -23.20
C TYR A 382 7.65 15.01 -23.58
N LYS A 383 8.52 14.91 -22.58
CA LYS A 383 9.90 14.47 -22.80
C LYS A 383 9.96 12.94 -22.76
N LYS A 384 10.33 12.31 -23.88
CA LYS A 384 10.65 10.87 -23.91
C LYS A 384 12.10 10.69 -23.46
N SER A 385 12.31 9.90 -22.42
CA SER A 385 13.64 9.52 -21.94
C SER A 385 13.79 8.00 -22.06
N LEU A 386 14.92 7.55 -22.59
CA LEU A 386 15.28 6.13 -22.53
C LEU A 386 15.91 5.87 -21.16
N LEU A 387 15.43 4.85 -20.46
CA LEU A 387 15.92 4.49 -19.13
C LEU A 387 16.36 3.03 -19.15
N THR A 388 17.45 2.76 -18.42
CA THR A 388 17.91 1.40 -18.14
C THR A 388 17.86 1.13 -16.65
N HIS A 389 17.56 -0.13 -16.32
CA HIS A 389 17.64 -0.61 -14.95
C HIS A 389 18.38 -1.95 -14.94
N LEU A 390 19.31 -2.08 -14.00
CA LEU A 390 20.06 -3.29 -13.74
C LEU A 390 19.74 -3.75 -12.33
N TYR A 391 19.28 -4.99 -12.20
CA TYR A 391 19.11 -5.60 -10.88
C TYR A 391 19.60 -7.04 -10.86
N SER A 392 20.12 -7.43 -9.70
CA SER A 392 20.46 -8.80 -9.39
C SER A 392 19.30 -9.41 -8.59
N PRO A 393 18.62 -10.44 -9.11
CA PRO A 393 17.50 -11.05 -8.42
C PRO A 393 17.96 -11.73 -7.13
N ASP A 394 17.58 -11.18 -5.98
CA ASP A 394 17.92 -11.72 -4.65
C ASP A 394 16.80 -12.60 -4.05
N GLY A 395 15.66 -12.68 -4.74
CA GLY A 395 14.46 -13.41 -4.31
C GLY A 395 13.69 -12.78 -3.14
N LYS A 396 14.11 -11.61 -2.64
CA LYS A 396 13.53 -10.96 -1.46
C LYS A 396 12.64 -9.77 -1.80
N LYS A 397 12.93 -9.06 -2.88
CA LYS A 397 12.17 -7.89 -3.30
C LYS A 397 11.55 -8.08 -4.69
N SER A 398 10.28 -7.73 -4.80
CA SER A 398 9.62 -7.61 -6.10
C SER A 398 10.12 -6.34 -6.79
N HIS A 399 10.49 -6.45 -8.06
CA HIS A 399 10.89 -5.32 -8.90
C HIS A 399 9.89 -5.16 -10.05
N ARG A 400 9.47 -3.92 -10.35
CA ARG A 400 8.73 -3.66 -11.59
C ARG A 400 9.73 -3.63 -12.74
N LEU A 401 9.58 -4.56 -13.68
CA LEU A 401 10.47 -4.70 -14.84
C LEU A 401 10.60 -3.42 -15.68
N PHE A 402 9.52 -2.62 -15.76
CA PHE A 402 9.44 -1.37 -16.52
C PHE A 402 8.79 -0.23 -15.69
N GLY A 403 9.03 -0.23 -14.37
CA GLY A 403 8.45 0.74 -13.43
C GLY A 403 9.26 2.03 -13.28
N ASP A 404 8.86 2.89 -12.35
CA ASP A 404 9.56 4.11 -11.88
C ASP A 404 10.00 3.99 -10.40
N ASP A 405 10.18 2.75 -9.92
CA ASP A 405 10.45 2.40 -8.52
C ASP A 405 11.96 2.29 -8.18
N GLY A 406 12.85 2.50 -9.15
CA GLY A 406 14.30 2.45 -8.99
C GLY A 406 15.03 3.75 -9.33
N THR A 407 16.34 3.79 -9.03
CA THR A 407 17.26 4.77 -9.62
C THR A 407 17.55 4.35 -11.06
N TYR A 408 16.92 5.01 -12.02
CA TYR A 408 17.17 4.77 -13.44
C TYR A 408 18.35 5.59 -13.92
N GLU A 409 19.17 4.96 -14.76
CA GLU A 409 20.23 5.64 -15.48
C GLU A 409 19.80 5.86 -16.93
N GLU A 410 20.23 6.98 -17.51
CA GLU A 410 20.11 7.18 -18.95
C GLU A 410 21.18 6.31 -19.65
N PRO A 411 20.76 5.36 -20.51
CA PRO A 411 21.71 4.48 -21.17
C PRO A 411 22.53 5.24 -22.21
N GLU A 412 23.79 4.84 -22.36
CA GLU A 412 24.59 5.28 -23.50
C GLU A 412 24.15 4.51 -24.74
N ILE A 413 23.65 5.23 -25.75
CA ILE A 413 23.21 4.64 -27.03
C ILE A 413 24.28 4.87 -28.08
N GLY A 414 24.72 3.80 -28.74
CA GLY A 414 25.74 3.86 -29.77
C GLY A 414 26.00 2.51 -30.42
N PHE A 415 27.09 2.45 -31.17
CA PHE A 415 27.61 1.22 -31.75
C PHE A 415 29.13 1.16 -31.59
N VAL A 416 29.66 -0.06 -31.61
CA VAL A 416 31.11 -0.32 -31.54
C VAL A 416 31.56 -0.91 -32.87
N LEU A 417 32.57 -0.30 -33.48
CA LEU A 417 33.28 -0.83 -34.63
C LEU A 417 34.54 -1.53 -34.15
N ALA A 418 34.50 -2.87 -34.14
CA ALA A 418 35.63 -3.70 -33.77
C ALA A 418 36.31 -4.28 -35.01
N SER A 419 37.63 -4.14 -35.10
CA SER A 419 38.38 -4.57 -36.28
C SER A 419 39.84 -4.88 -35.94
N PRO A 420 40.46 -5.92 -36.54
CA PRO A 420 41.89 -6.16 -36.42
C PRO A 420 42.74 -4.98 -36.94
N GLN A 421 42.19 -4.13 -37.82
CA GLN A 421 42.88 -2.92 -38.31
C GLN A 421 43.17 -1.92 -37.17
N LEU A 422 42.38 -1.97 -36.10
CA LEU A 422 42.48 -1.09 -34.94
C LEU A 422 43.49 -1.56 -33.90
N TRP A 423 44.18 -2.68 -34.10
CA TRP A 423 45.39 -2.99 -33.33
C TRP A 423 46.46 -1.96 -33.68
N LEU A 424 46.63 -0.95 -32.83
CA LEU A 424 47.55 0.18 -33.03
C LEU A 424 48.32 0.43 -31.73
N GLN A 425 49.54 -0.07 -31.69
CA GLN A 425 50.33 -0.22 -30.45
C GLN A 425 51.11 1.03 -30.08
N GLU A 426 51.59 1.78 -31.05
CA GLU A 426 52.49 2.90 -30.82
C GLU A 426 52.50 3.91 -31.98
N GLY A 427 53.21 5.02 -31.78
CA GLY A 427 53.38 6.06 -32.78
C GLY A 427 52.18 6.99 -32.89
N ASN A 428 52.31 8.00 -33.73
CA ASN A 428 51.20 8.86 -34.09
C ASN A 428 50.26 8.08 -34.99
N ARG A 429 48.98 7.97 -34.62
CA ARG A 429 48.01 7.08 -35.25
C ARG A 429 46.83 7.88 -35.77
N TRP A 430 46.54 7.73 -37.05
CA TRP A 430 45.37 8.30 -37.70
C TRP A 430 44.46 7.17 -38.15
N ILE A 431 43.19 7.30 -37.84
CA ILE A 431 42.15 6.32 -38.17
C ILE A 431 41.05 7.07 -38.90
N GLU A 432 40.70 6.61 -40.09
CA GLU A 432 39.58 7.11 -40.84
C GLU A 432 38.56 5.99 -41.04
N ILE A 433 37.33 6.25 -40.62
CA ILE A 433 36.20 5.36 -40.79
C ILE A 433 35.22 6.05 -41.73
N SER A 434 34.83 5.37 -42.80
CA SER A 434 33.81 5.84 -43.71
C SER A 434 32.65 4.86 -43.75
N ILE A 435 31.45 5.36 -43.45
CA ILE A 435 30.20 4.59 -43.43
C ILE A 435 29.29 5.11 -44.53
N ASP A 436 28.90 4.22 -45.43
CA ASP A 436 28.02 4.54 -46.55
C ASP A 436 26.55 4.57 -46.11
N ASN A 437 25.72 5.28 -46.90
CA ASN A 437 24.26 5.08 -46.93
C ASN A 437 23.53 5.53 -45.65
N ILE A 438 23.98 6.61 -45.00
CA ILE A 438 23.31 7.14 -43.79
C ILE A 438 22.13 8.06 -44.17
N ASP A 439 21.06 8.03 -43.37
CA ASP A 439 19.85 8.84 -43.56
C ASP A 439 20.10 10.34 -43.32
N ASP A 440 19.76 11.17 -44.32
CA ASP A 440 19.94 12.64 -44.30
C ASP A 440 19.18 13.32 -43.13
N GLN A 441 18.18 12.67 -42.54
CA GLN A 441 17.37 13.24 -41.45
C GLN A 441 18.10 13.39 -40.10
N ILE A 442 19.23 12.69 -39.87
CA ILE A 442 20.07 12.95 -38.69
C ILE A 442 20.78 14.32 -38.80
N PHE A 443 20.86 14.88 -40.02
CA PHE A 443 21.86 15.86 -40.42
C PHE A 443 21.26 17.18 -40.94
N SER A 444 20.17 17.67 -40.32
CA SER A 444 19.56 18.92 -40.79
C SER A 444 20.56 20.09 -40.70
N PRO A 445 20.73 20.91 -41.76
CA PRO A 445 21.76 21.96 -41.84
C PRO A 445 21.57 23.13 -40.86
N GLN A 446 20.53 23.08 -40.03
CA GLN A 446 20.20 24.09 -39.02
C GLN A 446 20.72 23.71 -37.62
N GLN A 447 21.20 22.47 -37.43
CA GLN A 447 21.76 22.00 -36.16
C GLN A 447 23.29 21.86 -36.28
N ARG A 448 24.01 22.38 -35.28
CA ARG A 448 25.47 22.50 -35.21
C ARG A 448 26.23 21.20 -35.54
N SER A 449 27.48 21.34 -36.03
CA SER A 449 28.42 20.31 -36.52
C SER A 449 28.26 18.93 -35.85
N LEU A 450 28.30 17.87 -36.65
CA LEU A 450 28.07 16.48 -36.23
C LEU A 450 28.93 15.98 -35.08
N THR A 451 30.13 16.52 -34.97
CA THR A 451 31.06 16.40 -33.83
C THR A 451 30.45 16.76 -32.48
N HIS A 452 29.37 17.56 -32.48
CA HIS A 452 28.67 17.97 -31.27
C HIS A 452 27.62 16.97 -30.84
N ASN A 453 27.07 16.18 -31.76
CA ASN A 453 25.98 15.26 -31.46
C ASN A 453 26.46 13.85 -31.09
N LEU A 454 27.63 13.47 -31.62
CA LEU A 454 28.22 12.14 -31.43
C LEU A 454 29.53 12.27 -30.63
N GLY A 455 29.70 11.37 -29.67
CA GLY A 455 30.97 11.14 -28.98
C GLY A 455 31.71 9.94 -29.58
N VAL A 456 33.03 9.95 -29.48
CA VAL A 456 33.90 8.85 -29.88
C VAL A 456 34.76 8.43 -28.70
N ALA A 457 34.83 7.13 -28.45
CA ALA A 457 35.74 6.52 -27.49
C ALA A 457 36.51 5.37 -28.14
N VAL A 458 37.71 5.12 -27.66
CA VAL A 458 38.57 4.04 -28.15
C VAL A 458 38.84 3.03 -27.04
N SER A 459 38.98 1.75 -27.39
CA SER A 459 39.23 0.70 -26.40
C SER A 459 40.71 0.63 -26.02
N THR A 460 41.01 0.70 -24.73
CA THR A 460 42.32 0.36 -24.17
C THR A 460 42.19 -0.92 -23.35
N LYS A 461 43.33 -1.48 -22.90
CA LYS A 461 43.34 -2.69 -22.08
C LYS A 461 42.45 -2.59 -20.83
N LYS A 462 42.35 -1.40 -20.23
CA LYS A 462 41.62 -1.18 -18.98
C LYS A 462 40.17 -0.76 -19.19
N GLU A 463 39.91 0.14 -20.14
CA GLU A 463 38.60 0.79 -20.28
C GLU A 463 38.36 1.41 -21.66
N TRP A 464 37.18 1.97 -21.85
CA TRP A 464 36.86 2.82 -23.00
C TRP A 464 37.25 4.26 -22.70
N VAL A 465 38.19 4.82 -23.46
CA VAL A 465 38.66 6.20 -23.28
C VAL A 465 37.93 7.12 -24.26
N SER A 466 37.10 8.03 -23.72
CA SER A 466 36.42 9.06 -24.51
C SER A 466 37.41 10.09 -25.03
N LEU A 467 37.30 10.42 -26.31
CA LEU A 467 38.10 11.45 -26.96
C LEU A 467 37.40 12.80 -26.91
N GLU A 468 38.17 13.87 -26.99
CA GLU A 468 37.64 15.23 -27.07
C GLU A 468 37.49 15.69 -28.52
N ALA A 469 36.41 16.42 -28.79
CA ALA A 469 36.23 17.07 -30.08
C ALA A 469 37.08 18.36 -30.10
N PRO A 470 37.65 18.75 -31.25
CA PRO A 470 38.37 20.01 -31.35
C PRO A 470 37.45 21.21 -31.05
N PRO A 471 37.98 22.29 -30.44
CA PRO A 471 37.20 23.47 -30.09
C PRO A 471 36.65 24.19 -31.34
N LEU A 472 35.39 24.63 -31.29
CA LEU A 472 34.80 25.51 -32.30
C LEU A 472 35.38 26.92 -32.17
N ASN A 473 36.06 27.42 -33.20
CA ASN A 473 36.35 28.85 -33.31
C ASN A 473 35.15 29.56 -33.94
N ASP A 474 34.30 30.17 -33.11
CA ASP A 474 33.26 31.10 -33.53
C ASP A 474 33.91 32.43 -33.99
N SER A 475 34.33 32.50 -35.26
CA SER A 475 34.49 33.80 -35.93
C SER A 475 34.18 33.70 -37.43
N THR A 476 32.95 34.09 -37.74
CA THR A 476 32.49 34.78 -38.95
C THR A 476 33.27 34.56 -40.27
N GLY A 477 32.65 33.85 -41.20
CA GLY A 477 32.74 34.13 -42.63
C GLY A 477 33.59 33.16 -43.47
N GLY A 478 32.92 32.18 -44.08
CA GLY A 478 33.36 31.56 -45.33
C GLY A 478 34.37 30.40 -45.21
N THR A 479 33.95 29.25 -45.76
CA THR A 479 34.64 27.96 -45.93
C THR A 479 34.55 27.01 -44.72
N ASN A 480 33.91 25.86 -44.96
CA ASN A 480 33.86 24.67 -44.11
C ASN A 480 35.17 24.47 -43.34
N TYR A 481 35.13 24.64 -42.02
CA TYR A 481 36.25 24.30 -41.13
C TYR A 481 36.27 22.81 -40.77
N ASP A 482 35.17 22.08 -40.95
CA ASP A 482 35.08 20.63 -40.71
C ASP A 482 35.98 19.82 -41.67
N ASP A 483 36.35 20.36 -42.83
CA ASP A 483 37.23 19.71 -43.83
C ASP A 483 38.75 19.97 -43.61
N LYS A 484 39.14 20.80 -42.62
CA LYS A 484 40.52 21.30 -42.49
C LYS A 484 41.37 20.64 -41.41
N PHE A 485 40.81 19.84 -40.51
CA PHE A 485 41.60 19.24 -39.41
C PHE A 485 42.52 18.12 -39.88
N PHE A 486 42.15 17.40 -40.95
CA PHE A 486 43.02 16.53 -41.73
C PHE A 486 42.59 16.68 -43.18
N LEU A 487 43.49 17.14 -44.06
CA LEU A 487 43.08 17.31 -45.46
C LEU A 487 42.74 15.92 -46.01
N ALA A 488 41.62 15.79 -46.72
CA ALA A 488 41.31 14.56 -47.46
C ALA A 488 42.46 14.14 -48.40
N SER A 489 43.37 15.06 -48.77
CA SER A 489 44.63 14.76 -49.47
C SER A 489 45.61 13.91 -48.67
N ASP A 490 45.60 13.94 -47.34
CA ASP A 490 46.48 13.14 -46.48
C ASP A 490 46.11 11.64 -46.53
N PHE A 491 44.84 11.34 -46.81
CA PHE A 491 44.29 9.98 -46.98
C PHE A 491 44.09 9.60 -48.46
N ASN A 492 43.68 10.51 -49.34
CA ASN A 492 43.66 10.26 -50.79
C ASN A 492 45.08 9.99 -51.32
N ALA A 493 46.12 10.54 -50.69
CA ALA A 493 47.50 10.15 -50.99
C ALA A 493 47.76 8.66 -50.72
N ILE A 494 47.03 8.00 -49.80
CA ILE A 494 47.14 6.55 -49.54
C ILE A 494 46.52 5.74 -50.69
N ALA A 495 45.41 6.22 -51.28
CA ALA A 495 44.78 5.60 -52.45
C ALA A 495 45.59 5.82 -53.74
N THR A 496 46.19 7.02 -53.91
CA THR A 496 46.99 7.37 -55.10
C THR A 496 48.46 6.98 -54.98
N ALA A 497 48.94 6.60 -53.80
CA ALA A 497 50.33 6.21 -53.58
C ALA A 497 50.76 4.99 -54.40
N ILE A 498 49.90 4.26 -55.10
CA ILE A 498 50.30 3.16 -56.00
C ILE A 498 50.88 3.67 -57.36
N ALA A 499 50.89 4.98 -57.63
CA ALA A 499 51.51 5.59 -58.81
C ALA A 499 52.76 6.43 -58.45
N PRO A 500 53.72 6.63 -59.39
CA PRO A 500 55.03 7.20 -59.09
C PRO A 500 54.95 8.69 -58.70
N ILE A 501 55.92 9.05 -57.87
CA ILE A 501 56.22 10.32 -57.20
C ILE A 501 55.80 11.57 -58.00
N ASN A 502 55.13 12.51 -57.32
CA ASN A 502 55.42 13.92 -57.54
C ASN A 502 55.45 14.71 -56.21
N THR A 503 56.33 15.69 -56.22
CA THR A 503 56.95 16.41 -55.10
C THR A 503 56.03 17.39 -54.37
N SER A 504 56.39 17.67 -53.11
CA SER A 504 55.83 18.66 -52.16
C SER A 504 54.42 18.39 -51.59
N ASN A 505 54.36 17.68 -50.46
CA ASN A 505 53.31 17.88 -49.45
C ASN A 505 53.97 17.86 -48.08
N HIS A 506 54.09 19.04 -47.48
CA HIS A 506 54.42 19.19 -46.06
C HIS A 506 53.15 18.78 -45.31
N TYR A 507 53.20 17.64 -44.59
CA TYR A 507 52.07 17.22 -43.76
C TYR A 507 51.92 18.24 -42.61
N PRO A 508 50.68 18.63 -42.25
CA PRO A 508 50.47 19.46 -41.07
C PRO A 508 51.05 18.76 -39.83
N ALA A 509 51.59 19.55 -38.89
CA ALA A 509 52.10 19.00 -37.64
C ALA A 509 50.98 18.23 -36.90
N PRO A 510 51.26 17.04 -36.35
CA PRO A 510 50.24 16.25 -35.66
C PRO A 510 49.65 17.04 -34.49
N PRO A 511 48.36 16.86 -34.18
CA PRO A 511 47.77 17.39 -32.95
C PRO A 511 48.56 16.91 -31.73
N ILE A 512 48.60 17.72 -30.67
CA ILE A 512 49.32 17.38 -29.44
C ILE A 512 48.49 16.42 -28.56
N GLN A 513 47.17 16.35 -28.78
CA GLN A 513 46.23 15.58 -27.97
C GLN A 513 45.37 14.65 -28.83
N ALA A 514 44.89 13.56 -28.21
CA ALA A 514 43.97 12.63 -28.83
C ALA A 514 42.63 13.33 -29.14
N SER A 515 42.14 13.20 -30.37
CA SER A 515 40.98 13.96 -30.84
C SER A 515 40.22 13.22 -31.93
N TYR A 516 38.99 13.66 -32.18
CA TYR A 516 38.16 13.12 -33.25
C TYR A 516 37.39 14.21 -34.00
N ALA A 517 37.07 13.94 -35.26
CA ALA A 517 36.17 14.74 -36.09
C ALA A 517 35.17 13.84 -36.79
N ILE A 518 33.93 14.31 -36.93
CA ILE A 518 32.83 13.61 -37.60
C ILE A 518 32.18 14.60 -38.55
N TYR A 519 32.12 14.24 -39.82
CA TYR A 519 31.51 15.06 -40.85
C TYR A 519 30.88 14.21 -41.94
N GLN A 520 29.96 14.79 -42.70
CA GLN A 520 29.35 14.16 -43.86
C GLN A 520 30.04 14.66 -45.12
N ASP A 521 30.53 13.74 -45.94
CA ASP A 521 31.03 14.08 -47.27
C ASP A 521 29.83 14.32 -48.19
N LEU A 522 29.53 15.59 -48.46
CA LEU A 522 28.38 16.03 -49.27
C LEU A 522 28.42 15.49 -50.70
N GLY A 523 29.61 15.16 -51.23
CA GLY A 523 29.76 14.61 -52.58
C GLY A 523 29.47 13.12 -52.67
N THR A 524 29.75 12.36 -51.60
CA THR A 524 29.61 10.89 -51.58
C THR A 524 28.50 10.39 -50.67
N GLN A 525 27.83 11.27 -49.92
CA GLN A 525 26.83 10.94 -48.88
C GLN A 525 27.34 9.92 -47.84
N LYS A 526 28.64 9.97 -47.54
CA LYS A 526 29.29 9.10 -46.55
C LYS A 526 29.51 9.85 -45.25
N LEU A 527 29.30 9.18 -44.12
CA LEU A 527 29.77 9.69 -42.83
C LEU A 527 31.24 9.34 -42.70
N LYS A 528 32.07 10.34 -42.41
CA LYS A 528 33.49 10.18 -42.13
C LYS A 528 33.75 10.48 -40.66
N ILE A 529 34.49 9.58 -40.03
CA ILE A 529 34.94 9.70 -38.65
C ILE A 529 36.46 9.60 -38.70
N GLN A 530 37.12 10.68 -38.31
CA GLN A 530 38.56 10.75 -38.23
C GLN A 530 38.96 10.78 -36.76
N VAL A 531 39.92 9.94 -36.40
CA VAL A 531 40.47 9.85 -35.04
C VAL A 531 41.97 9.98 -35.12
N PHE A 532 42.54 10.82 -34.26
CA PHE A 532 43.97 10.94 -34.07
C PHE A 532 44.35 10.56 -32.65
N LEU A 533 45.39 9.73 -32.52
CA LEU A 533 45.98 9.36 -31.24
C LEU A 533 47.49 9.68 -31.27
N PRO A 534 48.01 10.51 -30.36
CA PRO A 534 49.42 10.84 -30.29
C PRO A 534 50.25 9.64 -29.82
N ALA A 535 51.57 9.67 -30.03
CA ALA A 535 52.48 8.55 -29.74
C ALA A 535 52.51 8.09 -28.26
N ASP A 536 52.14 8.96 -27.33
CA ASP A 536 52.06 8.69 -25.89
C ASP A 536 50.70 8.15 -25.43
N PHE A 537 49.69 8.15 -26.29
CA PHE A 537 48.38 7.56 -25.98
C PHE A 537 48.48 6.03 -25.87
N ASP A 538 47.68 5.42 -24.99
CA ASP A 538 47.71 3.96 -24.76
C ASP A 538 47.48 3.14 -26.04
N ALA A 539 47.97 1.89 -26.04
CA ALA A 539 47.72 0.95 -27.13
C ALA A 539 46.22 0.63 -27.24
N LEU A 540 45.71 0.52 -28.47
CA LEU A 540 44.34 0.08 -28.70
C LEU A 540 44.25 -1.44 -28.55
N GLU A 541 43.51 -1.90 -27.53
CA GLU A 541 43.35 -3.32 -27.16
C GLU A 541 41.88 -3.63 -26.80
N PRO A 542 41.43 -4.89 -26.79
CA PRO A 542 40.16 -5.28 -26.19
C PRO A 542 40.15 -5.02 -24.68
N VAL A 543 39.05 -4.51 -24.15
CA VAL A 543 38.90 -4.22 -22.70
C VAL A 543 38.88 -5.52 -21.89
N GLU A 544 39.70 -5.63 -20.84
CA GLU A 544 39.74 -6.81 -19.96
C GLU A 544 38.49 -6.92 -19.04
N GLY A 545 38.12 -8.15 -18.68
CA GLY A 545 37.09 -8.45 -17.67
C GLY A 545 35.63 -8.43 -18.17
N ASN A 546 35.27 -7.52 -19.07
CA ASN A 546 33.93 -7.49 -19.68
C ASN A 546 33.95 -6.86 -21.10
N PRO A 547 34.63 -7.49 -22.07
CA PRO A 547 34.75 -6.93 -23.41
C PRO A 547 33.40 -6.94 -24.14
N MET A 548 32.93 -5.76 -24.58
CA MET A 548 31.87 -5.69 -25.61
C MET A 548 32.31 -6.41 -26.90
N THR A 549 33.62 -6.46 -27.16
CA THR A 549 34.23 -7.06 -28.35
C THR A 549 35.57 -7.72 -28.02
N THR A 550 35.88 -8.86 -28.63
CA THR A 550 37.18 -9.55 -28.46
C THR A 550 38.33 -8.92 -29.26
N LEU A 551 38.05 -7.85 -30.00
CA LEU A 551 39.00 -7.07 -30.81
C LEU A 551 39.01 -5.62 -30.32
N PRO A 552 40.09 -4.85 -30.56
CA PRO A 552 40.09 -3.42 -30.34
C PRO A 552 38.96 -2.76 -31.13
N GLY A 553 38.34 -1.76 -30.52
CA GLY A 553 37.15 -1.11 -31.08
C GLY A 553 37.15 0.39 -30.90
N ILE A 554 36.37 1.03 -31.77
CA ILE A 554 35.98 2.43 -31.67
C ILE A 554 34.49 2.47 -31.38
N LYS A 555 34.13 3.05 -30.24
CA LYS A 555 32.76 3.25 -29.78
C LYS A 555 32.29 4.63 -30.25
N ILE A 556 31.17 4.65 -30.94
CA ILE A 556 30.50 5.87 -31.42
C ILE A 556 29.15 5.92 -30.73
N PHE A 557 28.88 6.99 -29.99
CA PHE A 557 27.70 7.11 -29.14
C PHE A 557 27.06 8.48 -29.24
N LEU A 558 25.77 8.58 -28.95
CA LEU A 558 25.06 9.86 -28.88
C LEU A 558 25.40 10.57 -27.58
N LYS A 559 25.75 11.86 -27.66
CA LYS A 559 25.94 12.68 -26.45
C LYS A 559 24.59 12.88 -25.74
N LYS A 560 24.61 12.93 -24.41
CA LYS A 560 23.41 13.02 -23.55
C LYS A 560 22.49 14.19 -23.93
N GLU A 561 23.07 15.32 -24.31
CA GLU A 561 22.36 16.54 -24.72
C GLU A 561 21.46 16.32 -25.95
N VAL A 562 21.78 15.36 -26.81
CA VAL A 562 21.04 15.07 -28.05
C VAL A 562 19.90 14.07 -27.83
N LEU A 563 20.07 13.13 -26.89
CA LEU A 563 19.05 12.12 -26.55
C LEU A 563 17.73 12.77 -26.11
N ILE A 564 17.81 13.97 -25.54
CA ILE A 564 16.70 14.81 -25.09
C ILE A 564 15.86 15.38 -26.24
N THR A 565 16.49 15.60 -27.41
CA THR A 565 15.90 16.38 -28.51
C THR A 565 15.34 15.48 -29.61
N LEU A 566 15.83 14.24 -29.72
CA LEU A 566 15.42 13.29 -30.74
C LEU A 566 14.24 12.43 -30.27
N LYS A 567 13.10 12.51 -30.99
CA LYS A 567 11.90 11.68 -30.73
C LYS A 567 12.14 10.17 -30.88
N ASN A 568 13.16 9.77 -31.66
CA ASN A 568 13.53 8.36 -31.85
C ASN A 568 14.99 8.20 -32.36
N PRO A 569 16.00 8.36 -31.49
CA PRO A 569 17.41 8.37 -31.91
C PRO A 569 17.88 7.04 -32.53
N TYR A 570 17.28 5.92 -32.13
CA TYR A 570 17.69 4.58 -32.56
C TYR A 570 17.22 4.23 -33.97
N GLN A 571 16.01 4.63 -34.38
CA GLN A 571 15.51 4.36 -35.74
C GLN A 571 16.32 5.06 -36.81
N ASN A 572 16.81 6.27 -36.54
CA ASN A 572 17.54 7.06 -37.54
C ASN A 572 18.96 6.52 -37.80
N LEU A 573 19.60 5.89 -36.80
CA LEU A 573 20.94 5.29 -36.94
C LEU A 573 20.94 3.95 -37.69
N LEU A 574 19.79 3.26 -37.80
CA LEU A 574 19.70 1.86 -38.24
C LEU A 574 18.69 1.61 -39.38
N SER A 575 18.08 2.66 -39.96
CA SER A 575 17.02 2.51 -40.97
C SER A 575 17.47 1.89 -42.30
N LYS A 576 18.78 1.65 -42.51
CA LYS A 576 19.32 0.96 -43.70
C LYS A 576 20.25 -0.20 -43.32
N ASN A 577 19.79 -1.42 -43.58
CA ASN A 577 20.47 -2.69 -43.26
C ASN A 577 21.66 -3.06 -44.19
N ALA A 578 22.21 -2.10 -44.97
CA ALA A 578 23.25 -2.37 -45.97
C ALA A 578 24.25 -1.21 -46.10
N SER A 579 24.94 -0.90 -45.00
CA SER A 579 26.04 0.07 -44.99
C SER A 579 27.39 -0.66 -45.09
N THR A 580 28.22 -0.26 -46.05
CA THR A 580 29.64 -0.64 -46.08
C THR A 580 30.41 0.24 -45.11
N VAL A 581 31.24 -0.38 -44.26
CA VAL A 581 32.16 0.34 -43.36
C VAL A 581 33.58 0.13 -43.88
N ASN A 582 34.25 1.23 -44.24
CA ASN A 582 35.65 1.24 -44.63
C ASN A 582 36.48 1.80 -43.48
N ILE A 583 37.50 1.08 -43.04
CA ILE A 583 38.43 1.52 -41.99
C ILE A 583 39.82 1.61 -42.61
N SER A 584 40.40 2.81 -42.57
CA SER A 584 41.77 3.11 -43.00
C SER A 584 42.58 3.56 -41.78
N VAL A 585 43.80 3.06 -41.66
CA VAL A 585 44.70 3.39 -40.55
C VAL A 585 46.07 3.77 -41.08
N ARG A 586 46.69 4.78 -40.48
CA ARG A 586 48.08 5.19 -40.69
C ARG A 586 48.76 5.32 -39.33
N ALA A 587 49.94 4.75 -39.19
CA ALA A 587 50.75 4.91 -37.99
C ALA A 587 52.17 5.38 -38.39
N GLU A 588 52.68 6.39 -37.70
CA GLU A 588 54.02 6.94 -37.93
C GLU A 588 54.87 6.92 -36.66
N GLY A 589 56.17 6.68 -36.81
CA GLY A 589 57.09 6.54 -35.68
C GLY A 589 57.02 5.19 -34.97
N VAL A 590 56.40 4.18 -35.61
CA VAL A 590 56.34 2.79 -35.13
C VAL A 590 57.75 2.19 -35.19
N SER A 591 58.38 2.04 -34.02
CA SER A 591 59.79 1.66 -33.90
C SER A 591 60.04 0.59 -32.83
N LYS A 592 59.30 0.56 -31.72
CA LYS A 592 59.53 -0.42 -30.65
C LYS A 592 58.95 -1.80 -30.98
N SER A 593 57.83 -1.83 -31.70
CA SER A 593 57.14 -3.05 -32.14
C SER A 593 57.71 -3.65 -33.42
N LEU A 594 58.62 -2.93 -34.08
CA LEU A 594 59.34 -3.38 -35.27
C LEU A 594 60.51 -4.27 -34.83
N ILE A 595 60.53 -5.50 -35.32
CA ILE A 595 61.60 -6.46 -35.11
C ILE A 595 62.46 -6.47 -36.35
N ILE A 596 63.73 -6.08 -36.21
CA ILE A 596 64.72 -6.17 -37.28
C ILE A 596 65.67 -7.30 -36.92
N GLN A 597 65.79 -8.29 -37.80
CA GLN A 597 66.76 -9.36 -37.65
C GLN A 597 67.69 -9.36 -38.87
N ALA A 598 68.95 -9.03 -38.60
CA ALA A 598 70.05 -9.17 -39.54
C ALA A 598 70.89 -10.40 -39.15
N ASP A 599 71.86 -10.77 -39.98
CA ASP A 599 72.78 -11.88 -39.70
C ASP A 599 73.57 -11.70 -38.38
N SER A 600 73.64 -10.47 -37.85
CA SER A 600 74.32 -10.12 -36.60
C SER A 600 73.44 -10.22 -35.33
N GLY A 601 72.13 -10.47 -35.46
CA GLY A 601 71.22 -10.57 -34.31
C GLY A 601 69.85 -9.91 -34.53
N VAL A 602 69.01 -10.01 -33.49
CA VAL A 602 67.66 -9.42 -33.44
C VAL A 602 67.70 -8.14 -32.63
N THR A 603 67.17 -7.05 -33.18
CA THR A 603 67.02 -5.75 -32.51
C THR A 603 65.63 -5.19 -32.76
N ASP A 604 65.25 -4.15 -32.01
CA ASP A 604 64.06 -3.36 -32.34
C ASP A 604 64.39 -2.26 -33.36
N GLY A 605 63.35 -1.60 -33.87
CA GLY A 605 63.45 -0.51 -34.85
C GLY A 605 63.87 0.84 -34.27
N THR A 606 64.18 0.94 -32.97
CA THR A 606 64.68 2.19 -32.35
C THR A 606 66.18 2.38 -32.54
N GLN A 607 66.91 1.30 -32.86
CA GLN A 607 68.34 1.29 -33.04
C GLN A 607 68.74 1.50 -34.51
N GLN A 608 69.84 2.22 -34.75
CA GLN A 608 70.44 2.26 -36.09
C GLN A 608 71.13 0.92 -36.37
N VAL A 609 70.64 0.20 -37.38
CA VAL A 609 71.17 -1.12 -37.75
C VAL A 609 71.62 -1.09 -39.21
N LEU A 610 72.76 -1.74 -39.49
CA LEU A 610 73.19 -2.02 -40.86
C LEU A 610 72.43 -3.25 -41.37
N PRO A 611 71.47 -3.12 -42.30
CA PRO A 611 70.53 -4.18 -42.68
C PRO A 611 71.17 -5.51 -43.10
N PHE A 612 72.34 -5.41 -43.70
CA PHE A 612 73.11 -6.53 -44.26
C PHE A 612 74.51 -6.62 -43.65
N GLY A 613 74.73 -5.98 -42.50
CA GLY A 613 76.05 -5.85 -41.87
C GLY A 613 77.01 -4.92 -42.63
N ALA A 614 78.20 -4.72 -42.08
CA ALA A 614 79.20 -3.78 -42.63
C ALA A 614 79.84 -4.26 -43.94
N THR A 615 79.81 -5.56 -44.24
CA THR A 615 80.48 -6.17 -45.41
C THR A 615 79.52 -6.78 -46.43
N ALA A 616 78.20 -6.82 -46.16
CA ALA A 616 77.12 -7.29 -47.03
C ALA A 616 77.48 -8.45 -47.98
N PRO A 617 77.82 -9.64 -47.46
CA PRO A 617 78.20 -10.78 -48.29
C PRO A 617 77.05 -11.20 -49.21
N LYS A 618 77.40 -11.78 -50.37
CA LYS A 618 76.43 -12.25 -51.37
C LYS A 618 75.48 -13.28 -50.72
N GLY A 619 74.19 -12.93 -50.64
CA GLY A 619 73.15 -13.76 -50.03
C GLY A 619 72.71 -13.37 -48.62
N ALA A 620 73.24 -12.26 -48.07
CA ALA A 620 72.79 -11.69 -46.80
C ALA A 620 71.28 -11.46 -46.77
N LYS A 621 70.64 -11.76 -45.64
CA LYS A 621 69.18 -11.65 -45.46
C LYS A 621 68.86 -10.70 -44.32
N MET A 622 67.78 -9.96 -44.50
CA MET A 622 67.15 -9.17 -43.45
C MET A 622 65.74 -9.69 -43.28
N TYR A 623 65.34 -9.90 -42.02
CA TYR A 623 63.98 -10.19 -41.65
C TYR A 623 63.39 -8.96 -40.97
N LEU A 624 62.21 -8.57 -41.43
CA LEU A 624 61.42 -7.52 -40.83
C LEU A 624 60.15 -8.15 -40.26
N GLY A 625 60.02 -8.08 -38.94
CA GLY A 625 58.84 -8.55 -38.21
C GLY A 625 58.05 -7.38 -37.64
N SER A 626 56.73 -7.43 -37.75
CA SER A 626 55.85 -6.58 -36.96
C SER A 626 54.58 -7.36 -36.70
N LYS A 627 54.33 -7.71 -35.43
CA LYS A 627 53.12 -8.47 -35.06
C LYS A 627 51.86 -7.70 -35.44
N GLU A 628 51.91 -6.37 -35.32
CA GLU A 628 50.81 -5.49 -35.70
C GLU A 628 50.61 -5.46 -37.22
N ALA A 629 51.63 -5.08 -38.01
CA ALA A 629 51.48 -4.90 -39.45
C ALA A 629 51.21 -6.23 -40.18
N LEU A 630 51.83 -7.33 -39.74
CA LEU A 630 51.64 -8.66 -40.33
C LEU A 630 50.29 -9.31 -39.98
N SER A 631 49.58 -8.78 -38.98
CA SER A 631 48.20 -9.22 -38.67
C SER A 631 47.14 -8.61 -39.59
N LYS A 632 47.53 -7.63 -40.41
CA LYS A 632 46.66 -6.88 -41.33
C LYS A 632 46.90 -7.33 -42.78
N LYS A 633 45.92 -7.09 -43.66
CA LYS A 633 46.04 -7.42 -45.09
C LYS A 633 47.06 -6.49 -45.75
N LEU A 634 48.24 -7.01 -46.10
CA LEU A 634 49.29 -6.25 -46.77
C LEU A 634 48.97 -6.08 -48.26
N SER A 635 48.98 -4.84 -48.75
CA SER A 635 48.85 -4.51 -50.18
C SER A 635 50.20 -4.29 -50.88
N GLY A 636 51.26 -4.04 -50.10
CA GLY A 636 52.63 -3.88 -50.59
C GLY A 636 53.57 -3.44 -49.47
N VAL A 637 54.87 -3.60 -49.69
CA VAL A 637 55.94 -3.14 -48.79
C VAL A 637 56.85 -2.22 -49.61
N ARG A 638 57.23 -1.07 -49.04
CA ARG A 638 58.12 -0.11 -49.69
C ARG A 638 59.23 0.29 -48.74
N PHE A 639 60.45 0.24 -49.26
CA PHE A 639 61.62 0.79 -48.61
C PHE A 639 61.86 2.18 -49.24
N LYS A 640 62.05 3.20 -48.40
CA LYS A 640 62.40 4.55 -48.84
C LYS A 640 63.88 4.81 -48.62
#